data_AF-A0A8S1NKF8-F1
#
_entry.id   AF-A0A8S1NKF8-F1
#
_cell.length_a   1.000
_cell.length_b   1.000
_cell.length_c   1.000
_cell.angle_alpha   90.00
_cell.angle_beta   90.00
_cell.angle_gamma   90.00
#
_symmetry.space_group_name_H-M   'P 1'
#
loop_
_entity.id
_entity.type
_entity.pdbx_description
1 polymer ?
#
loop_
_entity_poly.entity_id
_entity_poly.type
_entity_poly.pdbx_seq_one_letter_code
_entity_poly.pdbx_strand_id
1 'polypeptide(L)'
;MNSDLQDINVQEDCQFSVNFSVINSQNREINYIQQGSILRTQKIEQDCGAEITINLNQIKYLQWQGQKGSENQKVGKWIPYWKMEGLPFGGFYDKQGLKQGIWKDLDEQFQDYAQITFCGEYKDSKRIGRWDIIFNNKIIGGGYYDENGQKSRKWVELHQNYLSKSLYYCNVFHIGEYLEGNKVGYWQEFEMNRQMGGGLYNQNGLKNGNWMELCEYFEKQSQVKYNGNYEDGKKQGIWQILFKDPNKDRKFKSIGGGNYNINGLKDGEWIDISEQFNVSHQITYNGQYKNSQRQGHWDIMYKEEGSNLFEQIGGGSFDMNGMKDGIWVELSNQYFKGMLITFKGEYKNAQKYGNWDIFLKNRYADDEEFIGGGLYDMMGLKSGYWIELNQDSQKSNLITLNGEYISGIKHGDWATMLQTFLLPNKFQQIGGGSFNQFGMKNGKWIEINSNFSIRNQIIQTGNYKNGKKCGKWDRLIKNPQSKMFEKIGGGQFDVNGIKYGLWVEMDDEANLYNCITNKGEYLNGKKSGNWIISHTDQNLIFKKIGGGQYDKNGMKDGKWIDIINDFKQYQIQYKFLGVIKKFIVVYINKDQNVVFGMKNLQNKKLTKRSYIIQKDLNLFKNDKIKYQIHFLSTECILQFSLSEKYQFTYPKFKLQI
;
A
#
# COMPACT_ATOMS: atom_id res chain seq x y z
N MET A 1 -43.65 -16.18 -3.24
CA MET A 1 -42.62 -16.74 -2.33
C MET A 1 -41.31 -16.06 -2.70
N ASN A 2 -41.12 -14.85 -2.16
CA ASN A 2 -39.88 -14.10 -2.26
C ASN A 2 -39.14 -14.37 -0.94
N SER A 3 -37.92 -14.89 -1.02
CA SER A 3 -37.06 -15.13 0.14
C SER A 3 -36.19 -13.92 0.39
N ASP A 4 -36.27 -13.43 1.63
CA ASP A 4 -35.52 -12.32 2.19
C ASP A 4 -34.00 -12.57 2.10
N LEU A 5 -33.29 -11.63 1.49
CA LEU A 5 -31.85 -11.44 1.69
C LEU A 5 -31.70 -10.59 2.96
N GLN A 6 -31.26 -11.22 4.05
CA GLN A 6 -30.84 -10.50 5.23
C GLN A 6 -29.42 -9.97 5.02
N ASP A 7 -29.30 -8.64 5.03
CA ASP A 7 -28.03 -7.92 5.12
C ASP A 7 -27.41 -8.19 6.50
N ILE A 8 -26.29 -8.90 6.51
CA ILE A 8 -25.46 -9.06 7.71
C ILE A 8 -24.63 -7.77 7.83
N ASN A 9 -25.03 -6.90 8.75
CA ASN A 9 -24.24 -5.74 9.16
C ASN A 9 -23.11 -6.24 10.10
N VAL A 10 -21.94 -6.53 9.54
CA VAL A 10 -20.71 -6.62 10.32
C VAL A 10 -20.22 -5.19 10.56
N GLN A 11 -20.05 -4.83 11.82
CA GLN A 11 -19.45 -3.56 12.24
C GLN A 11 -17.97 -3.59 11.84
N GLU A 12 -17.64 -3.04 10.67
CA GLU A 12 -16.28 -3.00 10.13
C GLU A 12 -15.46 -1.90 10.84
N ASP A 13 -14.50 -2.32 11.65
CA ASP A 13 -13.39 -1.46 12.05
C ASP A 13 -12.54 -1.16 10.80
N CYS A 14 -12.31 0.14 10.54
CA CYS A 14 -11.66 0.70 9.36
C CYS A 14 -10.29 0.08 9.05
N GLN A 15 -10.27 -1.04 8.33
CA GLN A 15 -9.23 -1.31 7.37
C GLN A 15 -9.33 -0.27 6.25
N PHE A 16 -8.21 0.02 5.57
CA PHE A 16 -8.30 0.57 4.23
C PHE A 16 -8.98 -0.49 3.34
N SER A 17 -10.31 -0.59 3.42
CA SER A 17 -11.08 -1.38 2.47
C SER A 17 -10.89 -0.68 1.15
N VAL A 18 -9.95 -1.23 0.37
CA VAL A 18 -9.87 -0.89 -1.03
C VAL A 18 -11.23 -1.33 -1.58
N ASN A 19 -12.13 -0.38 -1.82
CA ASN A 19 -13.42 -0.62 -2.45
C ASN A 19 -13.18 -1.30 -3.79
N PHE A 20 -13.17 -2.63 -3.75
CA PHE A 20 -13.01 -3.53 -4.87
C PHE A 20 -14.37 -4.16 -5.10
N SER A 21 -14.96 -3.86 -6.24
CA SER A 21 -16.23 -4.46 -6.63
C SER A 21 -16.09 -5.23 -7.92
N VAL A 22 -16.77 -6.37 -7.95
CA VAL A 22 -16.91 -7.21 -9.13
C VAL A 22 -18.34 -7.05 -9.58
N ILE A 23 -18.56 -6.33 -10.67
CA ILE A 23 -19.91 -6.07 -11.19
C ILE A 23 -20.10 -6.91 -12.45
N ASN A 24 -21.09 -7.79 -12.43
CA ASN A 24 -21.59 -8.46 -13.62
C ASN A 24 -22.53 -7.50 -14.36
N SER A 25 -22.12 -7.05 -15.54
CA SER A 25 -22.96 -6.19 -16.37
C SER A 25 -24.01 -7.02 -17.12
N GLN A 26 -25.12 -6.38 -17.51
CA GLN A 26 -26.16 -6.99 -18.34
C GLN A 26 -25.62 -7.56 -19.67
N ASN A 27 -24.43 -7.13 -20.10
CA ASN A 27 -23.77 -7.58 -21.33
C ASN A 27 -22.89 -8.83 -21.14
N ARG A 28 -23.02 -9.55 -20.02
CA ARG A 28 -22.14 -10.68 -19.67
C ARG A 28 -20.68 -10.26 -19.60
N GLU A 29 -20.40 -9.12 -18.97
CA GLU A 29 -19.03 -8.68 -18.72
C GLU A 29 -18.79 -8.54 -17.22
N ILE A 30 -17.68 -9.08 -16.74
CA ILE A 30 -17.17 -8.86 -15.39
C ILE A 30 -16.28 -7.64 -15.41
N ASN A 31 -16.70 -6.59 -14.71
CA ASN A 31 -15.88 -5.41 -14.47
C ASN A 31 -15.25 -5.50 -13.10
N TYR A 32 -13.92 -5.50 -13.07
CA TYR A 32 -13.13 -5.39 -11.85
C TYR A 32 -12.87 -3.91 -11.59
N ILE A 33 -13.47 -3.35 -10.54
CA ILE A 33 -13.42 -1.92 -10.26
C ILE A 33 -12.68 -1.68 -8.96
N GLN A 34 -11.71 -0.76 -8.97
CA GLN A 34 -11.00 -0.31 -7.79
C GLN A 34 -11.09 1.21 -7.70
N GLN A 35 -11.62 1.73 -6.59
CA GLN A 35 -11.76 3.17 -6.35
C GLN A 35 -12.48 3.90 -7.53
N GLY A 36 -13.52 3.27 -8.08
CA GLY A 36 -14.29 3.80 -9.22
C GLY A 36 -13.62 3.67 -10.60
N SER A 37 -12.39 3.14 -10.68
CA SER A 37 -11.70 2.88 -11.95
C SER A 37 -11.83 1.42 -12.36
N ILE A 38 -12.26 1.16 -13.59
CA ILE A 38 -12.29 -0.20 -14.16
C ILE A 38 -10.85 -0.64 -14.44
N LEU A 39 -10.37 -1.66 -13.72
CA LEU A 39 -9.05 -2.25 -13.93
C LEU A 39 -9.02 -3.21 -15.12
N ARG A 40 -10.10 -3.97 -15.29
CA ARG A 40 -10.29 -4.96 -16.36
C ARG A 40 -11.76 -5.18 -16.61
N THR A 41 -12.11 -5.33 -17.88
CA THR A 41 -13.40 -5.85 -18.33
C THR A 41 -13.15 -7.21 -18.96
N GLN A 42 -13.81 -8.25 -18.45
CA GLN A 42 -13.73 -9.59 -18.99
C GLN A 42 -15.08 -10.00 -19.56
N LYS A 43 -15.12 -10.31 -20.85
CA LYS A 43 -16.31 -10.89 -21.48
C LYS A 43 -16.49 -12.33 -21.00
N ILE A 44 -17.67 -12.65 -20.50
CA ILE A 44 -18.08 -14.01 -20.11
C ILE A 44 -18.63 -14.67 -21.37
N GLU A 45 -17.77 -15.41 -22.05
CA GLU A 45 -18.17 -16.31 -23.13
C GLU A 45 -18.75 -17.57 -22.48
N GLN A 46 -20.06 -17.61 -22.20
CA GLN A 46 -20.82 -18.72 -21.56
C GLN A 46 -20.34 -19.14 -20.15
N ASP A 47 -21.09 -20.02 -19.45
CA ASP A 47 -21.00 -20.43 -18.03
C ASP A 47 -19.67 -21.11 -17.60
N CYS A 48 -18.54 -20.56 -18.02
CA CYS A 48 -17.24 -20.89 -17.49
C CYS A 48 -17.15 -20.21 -16.13
N GLY A 49 -17.18 -20.99 -15.04
CA GLY A 49 -17.02 -20.46 -13.68
C GLY A 49 -15.89 -19.43 -13.63
N ALA A 50 -16.22 -18.20 -13.24
CA ALA A 50 -15.26 -17.11 -13.19
C ALA A 50 -14.23 -17.40 -12.11
N GLU A 51 -12.95 -17.43 -12.48
CA GLU A 51 -11.86 -17.52 -11.51
C GLU A 51 -11.74 -16.17 -10.80
N ILE A 52 -12.20 -16.11 -9.55
CA ILE A 52 -12.11 -14.90 -8.72
C ILE A 52 -10.73 -14.88 -8.08
N THR A 53 -9.81 -14.12 -8.67
CA THR A 53 -8.54 -13.74 -8.02
C THR A 53 -8.72 -12.40 -7.31
N ILE A 54 -8.15 -12.27 -6.11
CA ILE A 54 -8.13 -11.02 -5.33
C ILE A 54 -6.86 -10.21 -5.59
N ASN A 55 -5.88 -10.76 -6.32
CA ASN A 55 -4.63 -10.08 -6.63
C ASN A 55 -4.82 -9.10 -7.80
N LEU A 56 -4.85 -7.81 -7.47
CA LEU A 56 -5.03 -6.72 -8.43
C LEU A 56 -4.04 -6.75 -9.61
N ASN A 57 -2.79 -7.20 -9.39
CA ASN A 57 -1.83 -7.31 -10.49
C ASN A 57 -2.23 -8.42 -11.47
N GLN A 58 -2.68 -9.57 -10.97
CA GLN A 58 -3.16 -10.67 -11.82
C GLN A 58 -4.41 -10.26 -12.58
N ILE A 59 -5.37 -9.62 -11.91
CA ILE A 59 -6.56 -9.08 -12.57
C ILE A 59 -6.13 -8.21 -13.74
N LYS A 60 -5.19 -7.28 -13.52
CA LYS A 60 -4.77 -6.31 -14.52
C LYS A 60 -3.93 -6.90 -15.65
N TYR A 61 -3.04 -7.85 -15.37
CA TYR A 61 -1.97 -8.23 -16.30
C TYR A 61 -1.98 -9.69 -16.74
N LEU A 62 -2.64 -10.59 -16.02
CA LEU A 62 -2.65 -12.02 -16.33
C LEU A 62 -3.77 -12.35 -17.32
N GLN A 63 -3.38 -12.92 -18.46
CA GLN A 63 -4.29 -13.50 -19.45
C GLN A 63 -3.88 -14.95 -19.71
N TRP A 64 -4.84 -15.81 -20.02
CA TRP A 64 -4.58 -17.20 -20.37
C TRP A 64 -4.98 -17.44 -21.82
N GLN A 65 -4.11 -18.05 -22.61
CA GLN A 65 -4.35 -18.39 -24.00
C GLN A 65 -4.20 -19.90 -24.21
N GLY A 66 -5.16 -20.51 -24.91
CA GLY A 66 -5.16 -21.92 -25.25
C GLY A 66 -6.31 -22.29 -26.18
N GLN A 67 -6.42 -23.57 -26.52
CA GLN A 67 -7.52 -24.08 -27.33
C GLN A 67 -8.76 -24.32 -26.46
N LYS A 68 -9.94 -24.11 -27.04
CA LYS A 68 -11.22 -24.45 -26.42
C LYS A 68 -11.89 -25.59 -27.18
N GLY A 69 -12.54 -26.49 -26.45
CA GLY A 69 -13.30 -27.60 -26.99
C GLY A 69 -14.68 -27.16 -27.52
N SER A 70 -15.47 -28.14 -27.97
CA SER A 70 -16.82 -27.92 -28.51
C SER A 70 -17.80 -27.34 -27.50
N GLU A 71 -17.57 -27.55 -26.21
CA GLU A 71 -18.39 -27.04 -25.09
C GLU A 71 -17.69 -25.89 -24.37
N ASN A 72 -16.76 -25.20 -25.05
CA ASN A 72 -15.99 -24.08 -24.52
C ASN A 72 -15.07 -24.45 -23.33
N GLN A 73 -14.92 -25.75 -23.03
CA GLN A 73 -13.97 -26.25 -22.03
C GLN A 73 -12.52 -26.05 -22.49
N LYS A 74 -11.60 -25.85 -21.55
CA LYS A 74 -10.17 -25.69 -21.86
C LYS A 74 -9.64 -27.02 -22.40
N VAL A 75 -9.01 -27.04 -23.58
CA VAL A 75 -8.36 -28.25 -24.12
C VAL A 75 -6.97 -27.91 -24.63
N GLY A 76 -6.09 -28.90 -24.75
CA GLY A 76 -4.76 -28.72 -25.32
C GLY A 76 -3.82 -27.91 -24.43
N LYS A 77 -2.80 -27.30 -25.04
CA LYS A 77 -1.79 -26.51 -24.31
C LYS A 77 -2.34 -25.12 -23.95
N TRP A 78 -2.17 -24.73 -22.69
CA TRP A 78 -2.54 -23.40 -22.17
C TRP A 78 -1.32 -22.69 -21.61
N ILE A 79 -1.15 -21.42 -22.00
CA ILE A 79 0.00 -20.59 -21.69
C ILE A 79 -0.48 -19.29 -21.05
N PRO A 80 0.05 -18.89 -19.88
CA PRO A 80 -0.25 -17.59 -19.30
C PRO A 80 0.58 -16.50 -19.98
N TYR A 81 -0.05 -15.35 -20.18
CA TYR A 81 0.56 -14.11 -20.66
C TYR A 81 0.52 -13.09 -19.53
N TRP A 82 1.67 -12.47 -19.26
CA TRP A 82 1.79 -11.39 -18.29
C TRP A 82 2.19 -10.12 -19.00
N LYS A 83 1.37 -9.07 -18.92
CA LYS A 83 1.60 -7.82 -19.67
C LYS A 83 1.81 -8.05 -21.17
N MET A 84 1.01 -8.94 -21.75
CA MET A 84 1.08 -9.36 -23.17
C MET A 84 2.35 -10.15 -23.54
N GLU A 85 3.22 -10.49 -22.59
CA GLU A 85 4.37 -11.36 -22.82
C GLU A 85 4.01 -12.80 -22.43
N GLY A 86 4.13 -13.72 -23.40
CA GLY A 86 3.91 -15.14 -23.16
C GLY A 86 4.95 -15.69 -22.19
N LEU A 87 4.50 -16.25 -21.08
CA LEU A 87 5.38 -16.86 -20.08
C LEU A 87 5.65 -18.32 -20.46
N PRO A 88 6.85 -18.87 -20.18
CA PRO A 88 7.17 -20.27 -20.44
C PRO A 88 6.54 -21.21 -19.37
N PHE A 89 5.29 -20.92 -18.97
CA PHE A 89 4.55 -21.60 -17.90
C PHE A 89 3.24 -22.21 -18.46
N GLY A 90 2.41 -22.78 -17.58
CA GLY A 90 1.16 -23.45 -17.97
C GLY A 90 1.31 -24.96 -18.12
N GLY A 91 0.46 -25.58 -18.95
CA GLY A 91 0.42 -27.03 -19.12
C GLY A 91 -0.63 -27.49 -20.14
N PHE A 92 -1.12 -28.73 -20.00
CA PHE A 92 -2.03 -29.36 -20.94
C PHE A 92 -3.36 -29.75 -20.29
N TYR A 93 -4.48 -29.52 -20.99
CA TYR A 93 -5.81 -30.04 -20.66
C TYR A 93 -6.21 -31.15 -21.64
N ASP A 94 -6.86 -32.19 -21.15
CA ASP A 94 -7.45 -33.23 -22.00
C ASP A 94 -8.76 -32.76 -22.68
N LYS A 95 -9.46 -33.70 -23.35
CA LYS A 95 -10.70 -33.40 -24.07
C LYS A 95 -11.88 -33.11 -23.14
N GLN A 96 -11.80 -33.54 -21.88
CA GLN A 96 -12.80 -33.32 -20.83
C GLN A 96 -12.54 -32.01 -20.07
N GLY A 97 -11.44 -31.33 -20.37
CA GLY A 97 -11.04 -30.10 -19.70
C GLY A 97 -10.38 -30.31 -18.35
N LEU A 98 -9.82 -31.50 -18.10
CA LEU A 98 -9.04 -31.79 -16.91
C LEU A 98 -7.55 -31.52 -17.16
N LYS A 99 -6.85 -30.98 -16.16
CA LYS A 99 -5.39 -30.78 -16.25
C LYS A 99 -4.68 -32.12 -16.26
N GLN A 100 -3.71 -32.28 -17.17
CA GLN A 100 -2.89 -33.48 -17.31
C GLN A 100 -1.40 -33.11 -17.49
N GLY A 101 -0.51 -34.02 -17.08
CA GLY A 101 0.93 -33.95 -17.31
C GLY A 101 1.64 -32.87 -16.50
N ILE A 102 2.81 -32.43 -16.99
CA ILE A 102 3.63 -31.43 -16.28
C ILE A 102 3.04 -30.03 -16.43
N TRP A 103 2.89 -29.35 -15.29
CA TRP A 103 2.39 -27.99 -15.18
C TRP A 103 3.37 -27.10 -14.44
N LYS A 104 3.36 -25.83 -14.83
CA LYS A 104 3.95 -24.72 -14.07
C LYS A 104 2.87 -23.68 -13.78
N ASP A 105 2.25 -23.79 -12.61
CA ASP A 105 1.20 -22.89 -12.12
C ASP A 105 1.80 -21.59 -11.56
N LEU A 106 1.04 -20.50 -11.66
CA LEU A 106 1.37 -19.22 -11.01
C LEU A 106 0.89 -19.24 -9.56
N ASP A 107 1.67 -18.63 -8.67
CA ASP A 107 1.23 -18.37 -7.30
C ASP A 107 0.09 -17.35 -7.24
N GLU A 108 -0.80 -17.42 -6.25
CA GLU A 108 -1.92 -16.48 -6.10
C GLU A 108 -1.46 -15.02 -5.90
N GLN A 109 -0.25 -14.84 -5.37
CA GLN A 109 0.41 -13.54 -5.19
C GLN A 109 1.34 -13.17 -6.34
N PHE A 110 1.31 -13.90 -7.46
CA PHE A 110 2.17 -13.63 -8.62
C PHE A 110 2.08 -12.15 -9.07
N GLN A 111 3.22 -11.48 -9.11
CA GLN A 111 3.37 -10.09 -9.51
C GLN A 111 4.80 -9.82 -10.00
N ASP A 112 5.06 -8.63 -10.54
CA ASP A 112 6.35 -8.28 -11.16
C ASP A 112 7.59 -8.61 -10.32
N TYR A 113 7.51 -8.41 -9.00
CA TYR A 113 8.63 -8.62 -8.07
C TYR A 113 8.54 -9.95 -7.29
N ALA A 114 7.42 -10.67 -7.39
CA ALA A 114 7.18 -11.95 -6.73
C ALA A 114 6.64 -12.95 -7.76
N GLN A 115 7.53 -13.41 -8.64
CA GLN A 115 7.20 -14.35 -9.71
C GLN A 115 7.35 -15.80 -9.23
N ILE A 116 6.56 -16.18 -8.23
CA ILE A 116 6.56 -17.52 -7.65
C ILE A 116 5.72 -18.45 -8.52
N THR A 117 6.23 -19.64 -8.77
CA THR A 117 5.53 -20.67 -9.56
C THR A 117 5.59 -22.03 -8.88
N PHE A 118 4.59 -22.87 -9.13
CA PHE A 118 4.52 -24.24 -8.65
C PHE A 118 4.66 -25.19 -9.84
N CYS A 119 5.64 -26.10 -9.81
CA CYS A 119 5.92 -27.00 -10.91
C CYS A 119 5.74 -28.46 -10.47
N GLY A 120 4.93 -29.23 -11.19
CA GLY A 120 4.71 -30.64 -10.89
C GLY A 120 3.76 -31.29 -11.89
N GLU A 121 3.27 -32.49 -11.58
CA GLU A 121 2.39 -33.25 -12.46
C GLU A 121 0.92 -33.16 -12.01
N TYR A 122 0.02 -33.03 -12.97
CA TYR A 122 -1.42 -33.25 -12.79
C TYR A 122 -1.85 -34.57 -13.44
N LYS A 123 -2.81 -35.23 -12.81
CA LYS A 123 -3.59 -36.33 -13.37
C LYS A 123 -5.06 -36.11 -13.03
N ASP A 124 -5.90 -35.99 -14.05
CA ASP A 124 -7.35 -35.76 -13.90
C ASP A 124 -7.66 -34.55 -13.00
N SER A 125 -6.95 -33.43 -13.22
CA SER A 125 -7.01 -32.20 -12.41
C SER A 125 -6.54 -32.32 -10.96
N LYS A 126 -6.00 -33.46 -10.54
CA LYS A 126 -5.36 -33.63 -9.23
C LYS A 126 -3.85 -33.47 -9.35
N ARG A 127 -3.23 -32.74 -8.43
CA ARG A 127 -1.77 -32.65 -8.32
C ARG A 127 -1.25 -33.98 -7.83
N ILE A 128 -0.27 -34.58 -8.49
CA ILE A 128 0.32 -35.86 -8.08
C ILE A 128 1.85 -35.76 -8.02
N GLY A 129 2.47 -36.64 -7.24
CA GLY A 129 3.92 -36.76 -7.19
C GLY A 129 4.61 -35.51 -6.64
N ARG A 130 5.84 -35.26 -7.10
CA ARG A 130 6.66 -34.14 -6.60
C ARG A 130 6.20 -32.81 -7.20
N TRP A 131 6.06 -31.80 -6.34
CA TRP A 131 5.75 -30.42 -6.69
C TRP A 131 6.78 -29.47 -6.09
N ASP A 132 7.50 -28.74 -6.94
CA ASP A 132 8.52 -27.78 -6.55
C ASP A 132 7.97 -26.34 -6.58
N ILE A 133 8.33 -25.54 -5.59
CA ILE A 133 8.05 -24.09 -5.55
C ILE A 133 9.29 -23.36 -6.08
N ILE A 134 9.13 -22.59 -7.15
CA ILE A 134 10.23 -21.98 -7.89
C ILE A 134 10.12 -20.46 -7.84
N PHE A 135 11.19 -19.80 -7.41
CA PHE A 135 11.36 -18.35 -7.45
C PHE A 135 12.73 -18.01 -8.03
N ASN A 136 12.80 -17.08 -8.99
CA ASN A 136 14.04 -16.72 -9.69
C ASN A 136 14.83 -17.94 -10.21
N ASN A 137 14.12 -18.91 -10.81
CA ASN A 137 14.66 -20.18 -11.31
C ASN A 137 15.37 -21.05 -10.26
N LYS A 138 15.09 -20.83 -8.98
CA LYS A 138 15.58 -21.67 -7.87
C LYS A 138 14.41 -22.33 -7.18
N ILE A 139 14.57 -23.61 -6.84
CA ILE A 139 13.62 -24.32 -5.99
C ILE A 139 13.79 -23.78 -4.57
N ILE A 140 12.74 -23.18 -4.03
CA ILE A 140 12.70 -22.58 -2.68
C ILE A 140 11.78 -23.35 -1.73
N GLY A 141 10.98 -24.28 -2.24
CA GLY A 141 10.11 -25.13 -1.44
C GLY A 141 9.45 -26.22 -2.27
N GLY A 142 8.39 -26.84 -1.74
CA GLY A 142 7.68 -27.93 -2.41
C GLY A 142 7.49 -29.17 -1.53
N GLY A 143 6.92 -30.22 -2.11
CA GLY A 143 6.69 -31.49 -1.44
C GLY A 143 6.05 -32.53 -2.38
N TYR A 144 5.35 -33.51 -1.81
CA TYR A 144 4.71 -34.58 -2.56
C TYR A 144 3.19 -34.54 -2.40
N TYR A 145 2.48 -34.81 -3.49
CA TYR A 145 1.06 -35.16 -3.46
C TYR A 145 0.91 -36.67 -3.70
N ASP A 146 -0.09 -37.26 -3.05
CA ASP A 146 -0.51 -38.64 -3.29
C ASP A 146 -1.40 -38.77 -4.54
N GLU A 147 -1.91 -39.97 -4.78
CA GLU A 147 -2.76 -40.32 -5.92
C GLU A 147 -4.13 -39.64 -5.87
N ASN A 148 -4.56 -39.21 -4.70
CA ASN A 148 -5.83 -38.52 -4.46
C ASN A 148 -5.73 -37.00 -4.59
N GLY A 149 -4.52 -36.47 -4.77
CA GLY A 149 -4.27 -35.04 -4.82
C GLY A 149 -4.06 -34.38 -3.47
N GLN A 150 -3.84 -35.18 -2.42
CA GLN A 150 -3.59 -34.69 -1.07
C GLN A 150 -2.09 -34.56 -0.82
N LYS A 151 -1.69 -33.56 -0.04
CA LYS A 151 -0.29 -33.40 0.38
C LYS A 151 0.13 -34.60 1.25
N SER A 152 1.34 -35.09 1.03
CA SER A 152 1.95 -36.18 1.78
C SER A 152 3.46 -35.95 2.00
N ARG A 153 4.03 -36.63 3.00
CA ARG A 153 5.47 -36.60 3.32
C ARG A 153 5.96 -35.20 3.69
N LYS A 154 7.27 -34.95 3.55
CA LYS A 154 7.90 -33.67 3.85
C LYS A 154 7.48 -32.59 2.87
N TRP A 155 7.18 -31.42 3.41
CA TRP A 155 6.79 -30.22 2.69
C TRP A 155 7.57 -29.00 3.18
N VAL A 156 7.84 -28.11 2.24
CA VAL A 156 8.33 -26.75 2.48
C VAL A 156 7.30 -25.80 1.89
N GLU A 157 6.58 -25.08 2.74
CA GLU A 157 5.53 -24.13 2.37
C GLU A 157 6.04 -22.69 2.52
N LEU A 158 5.55 -21.78 1.67
CA LEU A 158 5.82 -20.36 1.83
C LEU A 158 4.80 -19.76 2.81
N HIS A 159 5.24 -18.81 3.62
CA HIS A 159 4.32 -18.00 4.42
C HIS A 159 3.42 -17.15 3.51
N GLN A 160 2.19 -16.85 3.95
CA GLN A 160 1.23 -16.05 3.16
C GLN A 160 1.74 -14.65 2.77
N ASN A 161 2.74 -14.13 3.48
CA ASN A 161 3.35 -12.83 3.19
C ASN A 161 4.70 -12.94 2.48
N TYR A 162 5.07 -14.11 1.94
CA TYR A 162 6.35 -14.32 1.27
C TYR A 162 6.51 -13.34 0.09
N LEU A 163 7.52 -12.47 0.15
CA LEU A 163 7.75 -11.38 -0.81
C LEU A 163 6.58 -10.38 -0.97
N SER A 164 5.72 -10.21 0.05
CA SER A 164 4.71 -9.14 0.02
C SER A 164 5.39 -7.77 -0.13
N LYS A 165 4.73 -6.85 -0.85
CA LYS A 165 5.26 -5.57 -1.39
C LYS A 165 5.75 -4.54 -0.34
N SER A 166 5.80 -4.89 0.95
CA SER A 166 6.46 -4.04 1.94
C SER A 166 7.93 -3.90 1.54
N LEU A 167 8.55 -2.75 1.82
CA LEU A 167 9.98 -2.48 1.57
C LEU A 167 10.92 -3.49 2.27
N TYR A 168 10.36 -4.45 3.01
CA TYR A 168 11.01 -5.45 3.83
C TYR A 168 10.46 -6.84 3.52
N TYR A 169 10.99 -7.48 2.47
CA TYR A 169 10.65 -8.85 2.07
C TYR A 169 10.56 -9.82 3.25
N CYS A 170 9.37 -10.38 3.50
CA CYS A 170 9.21 -11.53 4.38
C CYS A 170 9.69 -12.79 3.65
N ASN A 171 10.68 -13.48 4.21
CA ASN A 171 11.27 -14.70 3.64
C ASN A 171 11.04 -15.88 4.59
N VAL A 172 9.79 -16.06 5.01
CA VAL A 172 9.39 -17.12 5.94
C VAL A 172 8.91 -18.34 5.16
N PHE A 173 9.41 -19.51 5.53
CA PHE A 173 8.91 -20.80 5.06
C PHE A 173 8.67 -21.76 6.23
N HIS A 174 7.73 -22.68 6.04
CA HIS A 174 7.34 -23.70 7.00
C HIS A 174 7.80 -25.07 6.50
N ILE A 175 8.47 -25.84 7.35
CA ILE A 175 8.91 -27.20 7.04
C ILE A 175 8.21 -28.17 7.98
N GLY A 176 7.58 -29.20 7.44
CA GLY A 176 7.01 -30.27 8.24
C GLY A 176 6.54 -31.43 7.39
N GLU A 177 5.70 -32.28 7.95
CA GLU A 177 5.19 -33.47 7.29
C GLU A 177 3.67 -33.44 7.16
N TYR A 178 3.18 -34.04 6.07
CA TYR A 178 1.78 -34.29 5.82
C TYR A 178 1.48 -35.79 5.80
N LEU A 179 0.32 -36.16 6.32
CA LEU A 179 -0.27 -37.49 6.23
C LEU A 179 -1.74 -37.32 5.82
N GLU A 180 -2.12 -37.89 4.67
CA GLU A 180 -3.50 -37.83 4.15
C GLU A 180 -4.05 -36.41 4.07
N GLY A 181 -3.22 -35.47 3.59
CA GLY A 181 -3.58 -34.06 3.46
C GLY A 181 -3.53 -33.24 4.76
N ASN A 182 -3.32 -33.88 5.92
CA ASN A 182 -3.24 -33.21 7.22
C ASN A 182 -1.79 -32.96 7.65
N LYS A 183 -1.52 -31.80 8.26
CA LYS A 183 -0.23 -31.51 8.88
C LYS A 183 -0.03 -32.41 10.08
N VAL A 184 1.09 -33.12 10.19
CA VAL A 184 1.38 -34.00 11.32
C VAL A 184 2.79 -33.76 11.85
N GLY A 185 3.02 -34.15 13.11
CA GLY A 185 4.33 -34.09 13.71
C GLY A 185 4.84 -32.66 13.88
N TYR A 186 6.16 -32.51 13.97
CA TYR A 186 6.77 -31.22 14.26
C TYR A 186 6.89 -30.38 12.99
N TRP A 187 6.38 -29.15 13.05
CA TRP A 187 6.46 -28.15 11.99
C TRP A 187 7.34 -27.01 12.45
N GLN A 188 8.31 -26.63 11.62
CA GLN A 188 9.30 -25.59 11.90
C GLN A 188 9.08 -24.39 11.00
N GLU A 189 9.29 -23.19 11.52
CA GLU A 189 9.19 -21.94 10.75
C GLU A 189 10.57 -21.32 10.66
N PHE A 190 11.00 -20.95 9.46
CA PHE A 190 12.34 -20.42 9.21
C PHE A 190 12.29 -19.06 8.52
N GLU A 191 13.16 -18.15 8.96
CA GLU A 191 13.47 -16.89 8.28
C GLU A 191 14.98 -16.86 7.98
N MET A 192 15.39 -16.71 6.72
CA MET A 192 16.81 -16.66 6.33
C MET A 192 17.67 -17.81 6.92
N ASN A 193 17.16 -19.04 6.87
CA ASN A 193 17.78 -20.26 7.44
C ASN A 193 17.88 -20.29 8.98
N ARG A 194 17.24 -19.36 9.69
CA ARG A 194 17.13 -19.39 11.14
C ARG A 194 15.75 -19.91 11.54
N GLN A 195 15.69 -20.92 12.38
CA GLN A 195 14.41 -21.35 12.96
C GLN A 195 13.88 -20.22 13.86
N MET A 196 12.68 -19.74 13.53
CA MET A 196 11.99 -18.66 14.21
C MET A 196 10.79 -19.13 15.01
N GLY A 197 10.15 -20.23 14.60
CA GLY A 197 8.93 -20.71 15.23
C GLY A 197 8.70 -22.19 14.96
N GLY A 198 7.47 -22.63 15.24
CA GLY A 198 7.02 -24.00 15.04
C GLY A 198 6.32 -24.61 16.24
N GLY A 199 5.86 -25.84 16.07
CA GLY A 199 5.19 -26.64 17.10
C GLY A 199 4.76 -28.00 16.56
N LEU A 200 3.96 -28.73 17.35
CA LEU A 200 3.52 -30.08 17.00
C LEU A 200 2.08 -30.07 16.49
N TYR A 201 1.81 -30.81 15.42
CA TYR A 201 0.45 -31.21 15.03
C TYR A 201 0.17 -32.65 15.46
N ASN A 202 -1.05 -32.92 15.94
CA ASN A 202 -1.53 -34.27 16.20
C ASN A 202 -1.89 -34.99 14.89
N GLN A 203 -2.35 -36.25 14.98
CA GLN A 203 -2.69 -37.07 13.81
C GLN A 203 -3.89 -36.53 13.00
N ASN A 204 -4.73 -35.70 13.62
CA ASN A 204 -5.92 -35.10 13.00
C ASN A 204 -5.63 -33.75 12.32
N GLY A 205 -4.37 -33.32 12.22
CA GLY A 205 -4.06 -32.01 11.64
C GLY A 205 -4.22 -30.83 12.60
N LEU A 206 -4.47 -31.07 13.89
CA LEU A 206 -4.70 -30.01 14.87
C LEU A 206 -3.42 -29.69 15.64
N LYS A 207 -3.17 -28.40 15.90
CA LYS A 207 -2.03 -27.95 16.71
C LYS A 207 -2.15 -28.51 18.13
N ASN A 208 -1.04 -29.01 18.67
CA ASN A 208 -0.95 -29.58 20.00
C ASN A 208 0.41 -29.27 20.64
N GLY A 209 0.46 -29.18 21.97
CA GLY A 209 1.70 -28.92 22.71
C GLY A 209 2.22 -27.49 22.58
N ASN A 210 3.51 -27.29 22.85
CA ASN A 210 4.13 -25.96 22.81
C ASN A 210 4.29 -25.45 21.37
N TRP A 211 3.90 -24.20 21.15
CA TRP A 211 3.94 -23.51 19.87
C TRP A 211 4.59 -22.14 20.00
N MET A 212 5.40 -21.80 18.99
CA MET A 212 5.88 -20.45 18.75
C MET A 212 5.42 -20.01 17.36
N GLU A 213 4.45 -19.12 17.30
CA GLU A 213 3.85 -18.60 16.07
C GLU A 213 4.45 -17.25 15.70
N LEU A 214 4.67 -17.00 14.42
CA LEU A 214 4.97 -15.65 13.93
C LEU A 214 3.68 -14.83 13.82
N CYS A 215 3.78 -13.52 14.05
CA CYS A 215 2.68 -12.60 13.77
C CYS A 215 2.36 -12.56 12.27
N GLU A 216 1.10 -12.31 11.92
CA GLU A 216 0.69 -12.17 10.51
C GLU A 216 1.53 -11.11 9.78
N TYR A 217 1.78 -9.96 10.44
CA TYR A 217 2.61 -8.87 9.91
C TYR A 217 4.11 -9.05 10.21
N PHE A 218 4.59 -10.29 10.34
CA PHE A 218 6.00 -10.55 10.63
C PHE A 218 6.90 -10.04 9.48
N GLU A 219 7.63 -8.96 9.78
CA GLU A 219 8.57 -8.34 8.86
C GLU A 219 9.81 -7.83 9.59
N LYS A 220 10.79 -7.30 8.84
CA LYS A 220 12.06 -6.81 9.43
C LYS A 220 11.84 -5.79 10.55
N GLN A 221 10.82 -4.92 10.43
CA GLN A 221 10.48 -3.90 11.42
C GLN A 221 9.44 -4.37 12.46
N SER A 222 8.85 -5.54 12.28
CA SER A 222 7.90 -6.14 13.22
C SER A 222 8.23 -7.62 13.42
N GLN A 223 9.21 -7.90 14.29
CA GLN A 223 9.56 -9.26 14.67
C GLN A 223 8.78 -9.67 15.93
N VAL A 224 7.47 -9.89 15.78
CA VAL A 224 6.57 -10.33 16.86
C VAL A 224 6.30 -11.83 16.78
N LYS A 225 6.31 -12.51 17.91
CA LYS A 225 5.95 -13.93 18.05
C LYS A 225 4.96 -14.16 19.18
N TYR A 226 4.18 -15.23 19.07
CA TYR A 226 3.29 -15.71 20.11
C TYR A 226 3.80 -17.06 20.61
N ASN A 227 4.01 -17.22 21.90
CA ASN A 227 4.53 -18.45 22.50
C ASN A 227 3.56 -18.98 23.55
N GLY A 228 3.11 -20.22 23.42
CA GLY A 228 2.18 -20.83 24.37
C GLY A 228 1.85 -22.28 24.01
N ASN A 229 0.83 -22.85 24.65
CA ASN A 229 0.43 -24.23 24.44
C ASN A 229 -0.87 -24.33 23.64
N TYR A 230 -0.98 -25.38 22.83
CA TYR A 230 -2.22 -25.81 22.20
C TYR A 230 -2.67 -27.16 22.76
N GLU A 231 -3.98 -27.37 22.81
CA GLU A 231 -4.62 -28.68 22.99
C GLU A 231 -5.74 -28.82 21.95
N ASP A 232 -5.65 -29.84 21.10
CA ASP A 232 -6.62 -30.13 20.03
C ASP A 232 -7.03 -28.90 19.19
N GLY A 233 -6.02 -28.13 18.77
CA GLY A 233 -6.19 -26.95 17.91
C GLY A 233 -6.65 -25.69 18.65
N LYS A 234 -6.86 -25.75 19.97
CA LYS A 234 -7.24 -24.60 20.81
C LYS A 234 -6.05 -24.09 21.62
N LYS A 235 -5.88 -22.77 21.67
CA LYS A 235 -4.86 -22.14 22.54
C LYS A 235 -5.23 -22.38 24.00
N GLN A 236 -4.28 -22.72 24.85
CA GLN A 236 -4.53 -22.94 26.26
C GLN A 236 -3.44 -22.36 27.15
N GLY A 237 -3.82 -22.03 28.37
CA GLY A 237 -2.90 -21.58 29.40
C GLY A 237 -2.27 -20.24 29.05
N ILE A 238 -1.09 -20.00 29.61
CA ILE A 238 -0.38 -18.73 29.44
C ILE A 238 0.24 -18.65 28.05
N TRP A 239 -0.09 -17.59 27.34
CA TRP A 239 0.49 -17.20 26.06
C TRP A 239 1.26 -15.90 26.21
N GLN A 240 2.48 -15.86 25.70
CA GLN A 240 3.37 -14.71 25.73
C GLN A 240 3.48 -14.08 24.35
N ILE A 241 3.46 -12.75 24.30
CA ILE A 241 3.79 -11.98 23.09
C ILE A 241 5.26 -11.55 23.22
N LEU A 242 6.08 -12.02 22.31
CA LEU A 242 7.51 -11.78 22.28
C LEU A 242 7.85 -10.82 21.15
N PHE A 243 8.63 -9.78 21.43
CA PHE A 243 9.09 -8.83 20.41
C PHE A 243 10.61 -8.70 20.43
N LYS A 244 11.19 -8.51 19.24
CA LYS A 244 12.60 -8.21 19.07
C LYS A 244 12.78 -6.96 18.23
N ASP A 245 13.37 -5.92 18.82
CA ASP A 245 13.81 -4.74 18.09
C ASP A 245 15.08 -5.10 17.28
N PRO A 246 15.03 -5.16 15.93
CA PRO A 246 16.17 -5.51 15.09
C PRO A 246 17.35 -4.53 15.22
N ASN A 247 17.11 -3.30 15.69
CA ASN A 247 18.12 -2.26 15.78
C ASN A 247 18.81 -2.23 17.15
N LYS A 248 18.16 -2.74 18.20
CA LYS A 248 18.67 -2.65 19.58
C LYS A 248 18.98 -4.00 20.21
N ASP A 249 18.17 -5.01 19.92
CA ASP A 249 18.15 -6.25 20.68
C ASP A 249 18.52 -7.47 19.82
N ARG A 250 19.40 -8.31 20.37
CA ARG A 250 19.70 -9.62 19.77
C ARG A 250 18.69 -10.70 20.18
N LYS A 251 17.93 -10.46 21.25
CA LYS A 251 17.03 -11.42 21.91
C LYS A 251 15.59 -10.91 21.91
N PHE A 252 14.63 -11.84 21.89
CA PHE A 252 13.22 -11.53 22.09
C PHE A 252 12.96 -11.19 23.56
N LYS A 253 12.06 -10.23 23.80
CA LYS A 253 11.58 -9.83 25.12
C LYS A 253 10.07 -10.01 25.16
N SER A 254 9.55 -10.46 26.31
CA SER A 254 8.10 -10.48 26.52
C SER A 254 7.58 -9.04 26.60
N ILE A 255 6.55 -8.73 25.82
CA ILE A 255 5.89 -7.42 25.77
C ILE A 255 4.39 -7.51 26.07
N GLY A 256 3.85 -8.71 26.21
CA GLY A 256 2.43 -8.90 26.50
C GLY A 256 2.03 -10.37 26.52
N GLY A 257 0.73 -10.62 26.35
CA GLY A 257 0.12 -11.94 26.47
C GLY A 257 -0.88 -12.02 27.61
N GLY A 258 -1.35 -13.24 27.91
CA GLY A 258 -2.33 -13.51 28.94
C GLY A 258 -2.72 -14.99 28.96
N ASN A 259 -3.86 -15.33 29.54
CA ASN A 259 -4.29 -16.71 29.70
C ASN A 259 -5.47 -17.09 28.77
N TYR A 260 -5.41 -18.29 28.19
CA TYR A 260 -6.55 -18.90 27.52
C TYR A 260 -7.17 -19.99 28.40
N ASN A 261 -8.51 -20.02 28.44
CA ASN A 261 -9.24 -21.09 29.11
C ASN A 261 -9.27 -22.39 28.29
N ILE A 262 -9.86 -23.45 28.84
CA ILE A 262 -9.96 -24.78 28.22
C ILE A 262 -10.68 -24.79 26.86
N ASN A 263 -11.51 -23.77 26.59
CA ASN A 263 -12.26 -23.65 25.34
C ASN A 263 -11.49 -22.90 24.25
N GLY A 264 -10.26 -22.43 24.52
CA GLY A 264 -9.50 -21.64 23.57
C GLY A 264 -9.85 -20.15 23.57
N LEU A 265 -10.54 -19.66 24.61
CA LEU A 265 -10.97 -18.27 24.71
C LEU A 265 -10.06 -17.50 25.68
N LYS A 266 -9.75 -16.24 25.35
CA LYS A 266 -8.96 -15.37 26.24
C LYS A 266 -9.74 -15.15 27.54
N ASP A 267 -9.07 -15.25 28.68
CA ASP A 267 -9.70 -15.18 29.99
C ASP A 267 -8.71 -14.66 31.04
N GLY A 268 -9.12 -13.68 31.85
CA GLY A 268 -8.29 -12.99 32.83
C GLY A 268 -7.49 -11.81 32.28
N GLU A 269 -6.42 -11.43 32.97
CA GLU A 269 -5.55 -10.32 32.58
C GLU A 269 -4.85 -10.57 31.25
N TRP A 270 -4.76 -9.53 30.43
CA TRP A 270 -4.24 -9.62 29.08
C TRP A 270 -3.58 -8.32 28.64
N ILE A 271 -2.48 -8.47 27.90
CA ILE A 271 -1.81 -7.39 27.19
C ILE A 271 -1.82 -7.74 25.70
N ASP A 272 -2.68 -7.06 24.94
CA ASP A 272 -2.74 -7.12 23.47
C ASP A 272 -1.75 -6.12 22.85
N ILE A 273 -1.42 -6.31 21.58
CA ILE A 273 -0.64 -5.38 20.78
C ILE A 273 -1.49 -4.81 19.64
N SER A 274 -1.18 -3.61 19.18
CA SER A 274 -1.78 -3.04 17.97
C SER A 274 -1.44 -3.86 16.72
N GLU A 275 -2.33 -3.89 15.74
CA GLU A 275 -2.06 -4.49 14.43
C GLU A 275 -0.87 -3.83 13.72
N GLN A 276 -0.66 -2.53 13.96
CA GLN A 276 0.46 -1.78 13.41
C GLN A 276 1.74 -1.87 14.27
N PHE A 277 1.80 -2.83 15.21
CA PHE A 277 2.94 -2.93 16.13
C PHE A 277 4.25 -3.14 15.39
N ASN A 278 5.19 -2.21 15.53
CA ASN A 278 6.54 -2.28 14.95
C ASN A 278 7.54 -1.44 15.77
N VAL A 279 8.81 -1.40 15.38
CA VAL A 279 9.86 -0.65 16.13
C VAL A 279 9.48 0.81 16.42
N SER A 280 8.79 1.46 15.49
CA SER A 280 8.36 2.86 15.62
C SER A 280 6.96 3.04 16.25
N HIS A 281 6.20 1.95 16.41
CA HIS A 281 4.80 1.96 16.84
C HIS A 281 4.58 0.84 17.86
N GLN A 282 5.01 1.05 19.11
CA GLN A 282 4.86 0.04 20.16
C GLN A 282 3.67 0.41 21.03
N ILE A 283 2.48 -0.02 20.61
CA ILE A 283 1.20 0.23 21.31
C ILE A 283 0.67 -1.08 21.88
N THR A 284 0.37 -1.12 23.17
CA THR A 284 -0.30 -2.26 23.83
C THR A 284 -1.63 -1.85 24.43
N TYR A 285 -2.51 -2.83 24.61
CA TYR A 285 -3.80 -2.68 25.27
C TYR A 285 -3.83 -3.62 26.46
N ASN A 286 -3.93 -3.07 27.67
CA ASN A 286 -3.84 -3.84 28.91
C ASN A 286 -5.22 -3.86 29.56
N GLY A 287 -5.75 -5.03 29.89
CA GLY A 287 -7.03 -5.13 30.57
C GLY A 287 -7.41 -6.56 30.86
N GLN A 288 -8.71 -6.84 30.98
CA GLN A 288 -9.21 -8.18 31.29
C GLN A 288 -10.13 -8.70 30.19
N TYR A 289 -9.99 -9.98 29.87
CA TYR A 289 -10.94 -10.73 29.07
C TYR A 289 -11.79 -11.65 29.95
N LYS A 290 -13.01 -11.92 29.50
CA LYS A 290 -13.83 -13.03 29.95
C LYS A 290 -14.44 -13.70 28.72
N ASN A 291 -14.11 -14.97 28.49
CA ASN A 291 -14.57 -15.71 27.30
C ASN A 291 -14.35 -14.95 25.98
N SER A 292 -13.16 -14.39 25.78
CA SER A 292 -12.77 -13.56 24.63
C SER A 292 -13.52 -12.24 24.47
N GLN A 293 -14.36 -11.83 25.43
CA GLN A 293 -14.94 -10.49 25.50
C GLN A 293 -14.11 -9.60 26.44
N ARG A 294 -13.79 -8.38 26.03
CA ARG A 294 -13.10 -7.41 26.90
C ARG A 294 -14.04 -6.98 28.02
N GLN A 295 -13.56 -6.89 29.25
CA GLN A 295 -14.34 -6.44 30.40
C GLN A 295 -13.54 -5.48 31.27
N GLY A 296 -14.24 -4.62 31.99
CA GLY A 296 -13.64 -3.71 32.97
C GLY A 296 -12.75 -2.66 32.32
N HIS A 297 -11.79 -2.15 33.10
CA HIS A 297 -10.89 -1.09 32.64
C HIS A 297 -9.81 -1.64 31.69
N TRP A 298 -9.52 -0.86 30.65
CA TRP A 298 -8.52 -1.14 29.65
C TRP A 298 -7.64 0.08 29.41
N ASP A 299 -6.34 -0.07 29.60
CA ASP A 299 -5.33 0.97 29.36
C ASP A 299 -4.76 0.84 27.94
N ILE A 300 -4.53 1.98 27.28
CA ILE A 300 -3.74 2.07 26.06
C ILE A 300 -2.36 2.56 26.43
N MET A 301 -1.35 1.72 26.21
CA MET A 301 0.03 2.04 26.53
C MET A 301 0.83 2.28 25.27
N TYR A 302 1.69 3.28 25.27
CA TYR A 302 2.61 3.60 24.19
C TYR A 302 4.05 3.58 24.68
N LYS A 303 4.95 3.02 23.88
CA LYS A 303 6.38 3.07 24.12
C LYS A 303 7.09 3.80 23.00
N GLU A 304 7.68 4.93 23.35
CA GLU A 304 8.44 5.73 22.40
C GLU A 304 9.70 4.99 21.91
N GLU A 305 10.01 5.12 20.62
CA GLU A 305 11.25 4.63 20.03
C GLU A 305 12.46 5.24 20.74
N GLY A 306 13.13 4.46 21.60
CA GLY A 306 14.26 4.93 22.40
C GLY A 306 14.04 4.67 23.88
N SER A 307 12.80 4.83 24.33
CA SER A 307 12.39 4.58 25.70
C SER A 307 12.38 3.09 26.04
N ASN A 308 12.59 2.79 27.32
CA ASN A 308 12.36 1.45 27.89
C ASN A 308 11.00 1.34 28.58
N LEU A 309 10.33 2.46 28.83
CA LEU A 309 9.08 2.55 29.59
C LEU A 309 7.89 2.73 28.65
N PHE A 310 6.78 2.11 29.02
CA PHE A 310 5.47 2.38 28.45
C PHE A 310 4.79 3.50 29.24
N GLU A 311 4.20 4.46 28.53
CA GLU A 311 3.34 5.50 29.10
C GLU A 311 1.88 5.18 28.78
N GLN A 312 0.99 5.43 29.73
CA GLN A 312 -0.45 5.37 29.48
C GLN A 312 -0.86 6.60 28.68
N ILE A 313 -1.45 6.38 27.51
CA ILE A 313 -1.89 7.44 26.59
C ILE A 313 -3.39 7.44 26.36
N GLY A 314 -4.10 6.46 26.91
CA GLY A 314 -5.54 6.38 26.82
C GLY A 314 -6.10 5.16 27.52
N GLY A 315 -7.34 4.82 27.20
CA GLY A 315 -8.08 3.74 27.84
C GLY A 315 -9.52 4.10 28.16
N GLY A 316 -10.23 3.17 28.77
CA GLY A 316 -11.62 3.32 29.20
C GLY A 316 -12.14 2.01 29.76
N SER A 317 -13.47 1.87 29.86
CA SER A 317 -14.08 0.67 30.45
C SER A 317 -15.04 -0.04 29.50
N PHE A 318 -15.03 -1.37 29.55
CA PHE A 318 -16.03 -2.23 28.92
C PHE A 318 -17.01 -2.75 29.96
N ASP A 319 -18.27 -2.85 29.58
CA ASP A 319 -19.31 -3.48 30.38
C ASP A 319 -19.19 -5.02 30.40
N MET A 320 -20.15 -5.70 31.04
CA MET A 320 -20.16 -7.17 31.13
C MET A 320 -20.40 -7.88 29.78
N ASN A 321 -20.93 -7.17 28.78
CA ASN A 321 -21.17 -7.70 27.43
C ASN A 321 -20.01 -7.39 26.47
N GLY A 322 -18.97 -6.70 26.94
CA GLY A 322 -17.84 -6.25 26.14
C GLY A 322 -18.12 -5.02 25.28
N MET A 323 -19.14 -4.25 25.64
CA MET A 323 -19.44 -2.96 25.03
C MET A 323 -18.69 -1.84 25.74
N LYS A 324 -18.16 -0.88 24.99
CA LYS A 324 -17.55 0.33 25.57
C LYS A 324 -18.60 1.13 26.34
N ASP A 325 -18.25 1.55 27.55
CA ASP A 325 -19.10 2.36 28.41
C ASP A 325 -18.28 3.36 29.24
N GLY A 326 -18.86 4.52 29.55
CA GLY A 326 -18.24 5.58 30.35
C GLY A 326 -17.17 6.38 29.59
N ILE A 327 -16.22 6.97 30.33
CA ILE A 327 -15.19 7.84 29.74
C ILE A 327 -14.12 7.00 29.03
N TRP A 328 -13.78 7.43 27.81
CA TRP A 328 -12.80 6.82 26.95
C TRP A 328 -11.82 7.84 26.39
N VAL A 329 -10.56 7.41 26.26
CA VAL A 329 -9.51 8.07 25.48
C VAL A 329 -9.03 7.06 24.43
N GLU A 330 -9.37 7.30 23.17
CA GLU A 330 -9.03 6.44 22.05
C GLU A 330 -7.80 6.97 21.32
N LEU A 331 -7.04 6.07 20.68
CA LEU A 331 -5.94 6.45 19.80
C LEU A 331 -6.41 6.53 18.35
N SER A 332 -5.97 7.55 17.62
CA SER A 332 -6.19 7.66 16.17
C SER A 332 -5.38 6.63 15.40
N ASN A 333 -6.01 6.04 14.37
CA ASN A 333 -5.31 5.20 13.39
C ASN A 333 -4.32 6.01 12.52
N GLN A 334 -4.43 7.34 12.52
CA GLN A 334 -3.45 8.23 11.89
C GLN A 334 -2.27 8.44 12.83
N TYR A 335 -1.28 7.57 12.73
CA TYR A 335 -0.04 7.73 13.46
C TYR A 335 1.02 8.40 12.57
N PHE A 336 1.66 9.44 13.10
CA PHE A 336 2.86 10.00 12.51
C PHE A 336 4.01 9.83 13.48
N LYS A 337 5.19 9.46 12.98
CA LYS A 337 6.39 9.30 13.83
C LYS A 337 6.64 10.55 14.68
N GLY A 338 6.33 10.45 15.97
CA GLY A 338 6.50 11.54 16.95
C GLY A 338 5.25 12.39 17.24
N MET A 339 4.08 12.01 16.73
CA MET A 339 2.80 12.65 17.05
C MET A 339 1.78 11.56 17.41
N LEU A 340 1.11 11.74 18.53
CA LEU A 340 -0.03 10.92 18.97
C LEU A 340 -1.28 11.77 18.90
N ILE A 341 -2.34 11.26 18.30
CA ILE A 341 -3.64 11.92 18.29
C ILE A 341 -4.61 11.06 19.07
N THR A 342 -5.22 11.63 20.10
CA THR A 342 -6.19 10.93 20.95
C THR A 342 -7.57 11.58 20.85
N PHE A 343 -8.61 10.77 21.05
CA PHE A 343 -10.00 11.20 21.08
C PHE A 343 -10.56 10.91 22.47
N LYS A 344 -11.00 11.94 23.19
CA LYS A 344 -11.51 11.79 24.55
C LYS A 344 -12.99 12.13 24.61
N GLY A 345 -13.80 11.24 25.15
CA GLY A 345 -15.23 11.48 25.33
C GLY A 345 -15.91 10.38 26.14
N GLU A 346 -17.24 10.30 26.03
CA GLU A 346 -18.04 9.29 26.72
C GLU A 346 -18.66 8.30 25.73
N TYR A 347 -18.75 7.04 26.14
CA TYR A 347 -19.55 6.01 25.50
C TYR A 347 -20.78 5.69 26.35
N LYS A 348 -21.91 5.43 25.68
CA LYS A 348 -23.12 4.84 26.27
C LYS A 348 -23.64 3.76 25.33
N ASN A 349 -23.80 2.52 25.84
CA ASN A 349 -24.25 1.37 25.04
C ASN A 349 -23.43 1.17 23.75
N ALA A 350 -22.10 1.20 23.85
CA ALA A 350 -21.16 1.14 22.70
C ALA A 350 -21.26 2.29 21.67
N GLN A 351 -22.07 3.32 21.92
CA GLN A 351 -22.16 4.51 21.07
C GLN A 351 -21.45 5.71 21.69
N LYS A 352 -20.78 6.51 20.87
CA LYS A 352 -20.18 7.77 21.32
C LYS A 352 -21.28 8.73 21.74
N TYR A 353 -21.13 9.37 22.89
CA TYR A 353 -22.13 10.25 23.48
C TYR A 353 -21.47 11.54 23.97
N GLY A 354 -22.19 12.65 23.88
CA GLY A 354 -21.75 13.91 24.46
C GLY A 354 -20.52 14.50 23.76
N ASN A 355 -19.75 15.31 24.49
CA ASN A 355 -18.58 15.98 23.93
C ASN A 355 -17.43 15.01 23.72
N TRP A 356 -16.80 15.13 22.57
CA TRP A 356 -15.64 14.37 22.15
C TRP A 356 -14.55 15.31 21.68
N ASP A 357 -13.48 15.40 22.45
CA ASP A 357 -12.33 16.27 22.22
C ASP A 357 -11.23 15.51 21.49
N ILE A 358 -10.44 16.22 20.68
CA ILE A 358 -9.30 15.69 19.94
C ILE A 358 -8.05 16.37 20.48
N PHE A 359 -7.09 15.58 20.95
CA PHE A 359 -5.82 16.05 21.47
C PHE A 359 -4.66 15.58 20.59
N LEU A 360 -3.64 16.42 20.46
CA LEU A 360 -2.37 16.13 19.81
C LEU A 360 -1.26 16.18 20.86
N LYS A 361 -0.58 15.06 21.08
CA LYS A 361 0.64 15.00 21.89
C LYS A 361 1.85 14.92 20.96
N ASN A 362 2.67 15.96 20.99
CA ASN A 362 3.91 16.03 20.22
C ASN A 362 5.06 15.47 21.06
N ARG A 363 5.91 14.62 20.50
CA ARG A 363 7.09 14.06 21.19
C ARG A 363 8.00 15.11 21.84
N TYR A 364 8.02 16.33 21.31
CA TYR A 364 8.87 17.41 21.82
C TYR A 364 8.19 18.30 22.86
N ALA A 365 6.91 18.08 23.15
CA ALA A 365 6.14 18.82 24.14
C ALA A 365 5.54 17.85 25.14
N ASP A 366 5.70 18.13 26.44
CA ASP A 366 5.11 17.30 27.48
C ASP A 366 3.58 17.46 27.55
N ASP A 367 3.06 18.57 27.01
CA ASP A 367 1.64 18.92 27.04
C ASP A 367 0.85 18.39 25.83
N GLU A 368 -0.40 18.01 26.10
CA GLU A 368 -1.39 17.70 25.07
C GLU A 368 -2.03 18.99 24.55
N GLU A 369 -2.06 19.15 23.23
CA GLU A 369 -2.70 20.29 22.56
C GLU A 369 -4.12 19.91 22.13
N PHE A 370 -5.14 20.66 22.59
CA PHE A 370 -6.50 20.52 22.06
C PHE A 370 -6.55 21.04 20.62
N ILE A 371 -6.89 20.16 19.67
CA ILE A 371 -6.89 20.47 18.24
C ILE A 371 -8.26 20.37 17.57
N GLY A 372 -9.28 19.87 18.28
CA GLY A 372 -10.63 19.78 17.74
C GLY A 372 -11.58 18.97 18.60
N GLY A 373 -12.73 18.61 18.04
CA GLY A 373 -13.79 17.90 18.75
C GLY A 373 -15.19 18.33 18.33
N GLY A 374 -16.20 17.78 19.00
CA GLY A 374 -17.60 18.15 18.82
C GLY A 374 -18.53 17.29 19.65
N LEU A 375 -19.83 17.35 19.36
CA LEU A 375 -20.88 16.70 20.14
C LEU A 375 -21.47 15.49 19.38
N TYR A 376 -21.67 14.38 20.08
CA TYR A 376 -22.54 13.28 19.66
C TYR A 376 -23.88 13.34 20.38
N ASP A 377 -24.96 13.09 19.65
CA ASP A 377 -26.31 13.01 20.20
C ASP A 377 -26.60 11.65 20.86
N MET A 378 -27.84 11.47 21.33
CA MET A 378 -28.29 10.25 22.01
C MET A 378 -28.33 9.00 21.13
N MET A 379 -28.24 9.14 19.81
CA MET A 379 -28.18 8.04 18.85
C MET A 379 -26.74 7.75 18.39
N GLY A 380 -25.76 8.44 18.97
CA GLY A 380 -24.36 8.33 18.56
C GLY A 380 -24.05 9.03 17.24
N LEU A 381 -24.91 9.95 16.79
CA LEU A 381 -24.68 10.73 15.58
C LEU A 381 -24.02 12.06 15.92
N LYS A 382 -23.09 12.49 15.08
CA LYS A 382 -22.46 13.81 15.23
C LYS A 382 -23.53 14.91 15.14
N SER A 383 -23.47 15.91 16.01
CA SER A 383 -24.37 17.05 16.04
C SER A 383 -23.64 18.32 16.47
N GLY A 384 -24.16 19.48 16.10
CA GLY A 384 -23.59 20.79 16.42
C GLY A 384 -22.27 21.07 15.71
N TYR A 385 -21.49 22.01 16.24
CA TYR A 385 -20.22 22.39 15.65
C TYR A 385 -19.13 21.35 15.90
N TRP A 386 -18.35 21.05 14.87
CA TRP A 386 -17.28 20.06 14.86
C TRP A 386 -16.00 20.64 14.25
N ILE A 387 -14.88 20.25 14.84
CA ILE A 387 -13.53 20.37 14.28
C ILE A 387 -12.99 18.94 14.14
N GLU A 388 -12.93 18.41 12.93
CA GLU A 388 -12.49 17.04 12.68
C GLU A 388 -11.14 16.97 11.96
N LEU A 389 -10.39 15.89 12.19
CA LEU A 389 -9.11 15.64 11.54
C LEU A 389 -9.33 15.16 10.10
N ASN A 390 -8.64 15.79 9.14
CA ASN A 390 -8.65 15.36 7.74
C ASN A 390 -7.74 14.14 7.55
N GLN A 391 -8.15 13.18 6.71
CA GLN A 391 -7.37 11.98 6.36
C GLN A 391 -6.06 12.28 5.65
N ASP A 392 -5.98 13.42 4.95
CA ASP A 392 -4.77 13.90 4.28
C ASP A 392 -3.79 14.61 5.23
N SER A 393 -4.05 14.59 6.54
CA SER A 393 -3.07 15.06 7.53
C SER A 393 -1.78 14.26 7.39
N GLN A 394 -0.65 14.93 7.50
CA GLN A 394 0.68 14.32 7.37
C GLN A 394 1.55 14.75 8.55
N LYS A 395 2.66 14.05 8.76
CA LYS A 395 3.63 14.35 9.84
C LYS A 395 4.03 15.84 9.97
N SER A 396 3.98 16.61 8.88
CA SER A 396 4.39 18.02 8.88
C SER A 396 3.24 19.03 8.95
N ASN A 397 2.00 18.58 8.76
CA ASN A 397 0.82 19.43 8.61
C ASN A 397 -0.40 18.78 9.26
N LEU A 398 -1.01 19.48 10.21
CA LEU A 398 -2.32 19.12 10.72
C LEU A 398 -3.38 19.83 9.88
N ILE A 399 -4.30 19.06 9.30
CA ILE A 399 -5.42 19.61 8.52
C ILE A 399 -6.70 19.26 9.25
N THR A 400 -7.48 20.29 9.60
CA THR A 400 -8.80 20.11 10.23
C THR A 400 -9.92 20.65 9.34
N LEU A 401 -11.10 20.08 9.50
CA LEU A 401 -12.34 20.51 8.86
C LEU A 401 -13.30 21.00 9.94
N ASN A 402 -13.74 22.24 9.80
CA ASN A 402 -14.55 22.93 10.79
C ASN A 402 -15.93 23.21 10.21
N GLY A 403 -17.00 22.82 10.88
CA GLY A 403 -18.36 23.11 10.42
C GLY A 403 -19.41 22.48 11.31
N GLU A 404 -20.67 22.46 10.87
CA GLU A 404 -21.79 21.95 11.66
C GLU A 404 -22.28 20.60 11.15
N TYR A 405 -22.71 19.75 12.09
CA TYR A 405 -23.46 18.53 11.84
C TYR A 405 -24.90 18.68 12.36
N ILE A 406 -25.85 18.11 11.61
CA ILE A 406 -27.23 17.91 12.07
C ILE A 406 -27.54 16.42 11.89
N SER A 407 -27.70 15.69 13.00
CA SER A 407 -28.02 14.26 13.02
C SER A 407 -27.11 13.41 12.12
N GLY A 408 -25.80 13.60 12.25
CA GLY A 408 -24.78 12.87 11.49
C GLY A 408 -24.52 13.40 10.09
N ILE A 409 -25.28 14.38 9.61
CA ILE A 409 -25.16 14.97 8.28
C ILE A 409 -24.42 16.30 8.35
N LYS A 410 -23.37 16.48 7.54
CA LYS A 410 -22.67 17.77 7.42
C LYS A 410 -23.62 18.84 6.88
N HIS A 411 -23.69 19.99 7.52
CA HIS A 411 -24.60 21.06 7.19
C HIS A 411 -23.88 22.41 7.15
N GLY A 412 -24.37 23.31 6.29
CA GLY A 412 -23.91 24.69 6.23
C GLY A 412 -22.45 24.83 5.79
N ASP A 413 -21.81 25.91 6.23
CA ASP A 413 -20.47 26.26 5.81
C ASP A 413 -19.41 25.47 6.59
N TRP A 414 -18.42 24.99 5.83
CA TRP A 414 -17.30 24.21 6.32
C TRP A 414 -15.99 24.86 5.89
N ALA A 415 -15.06 25.04 6.82
CA ALA A 415 -13.73 25.57 6.58
C ALA A 415 -12.67 24.47 6.66
N THR A 416 -11.70 24.48 5.74
CA THR A 416 -10.50 23.63 5.83
C THR A 416 -9.36 24.46 6.40
N MET A 417 -8.87 24.06 7.57
CA MET A 417 -7.83 24.74 8.31
C MET A 417 -6.52 23.96 8.24
N LEU A 418 -5.40 24.67 8.14
CA LEU A 418 -4.05 24.12 8.13
C LEU A 418 -3.24 24.72 9.27
N GLN A 419 -2.67 23.85 10.11
CA GLN A 419 -1.63 24.19 11.08
C GLN A 419 -0.34 23.52 10.63
N THR A 420 0.72 24.31 10.53
CA THR A 420 2.04 23.85 10.06
C THR A 420 3.01 23.79 11.22
N PHE A 421 3.99 22.88 11.17
CA PHE A 421 5.03 22.81 12.20
C PHE A 421 5.84 24.12 12.38
N LEU A 422 5.86 24.98 11.36
CA LEU A 422 6.52 26.29 11.42
C LEU A 422 5.74 27.32 12.23
N LEU A 423 4.43 27.13 12.37
CA LEU A 423 3.51 28.02 13.07
C LEU A 423 2.55 27.16 13.90
N PRO A 424 3.05 26.49 14.97
CA PRO A 424 2.25 25.55 15.74
C PRO A 424 1.04 26.24 16.38
N ASN A 425 1.06 27.54 16.65
CA ASN A 425 -0.06 28.20 17.33
C ASN A 425 -1.04 28.90 16.38
N LYS A 426 -1.01 28.60 15.08
CA LYS A 426 -1.84 29.33 14.09
C LYS A 426 -2.42 28.42 13.02
N PHE A 427 -3.75 28.31 13.01
CA PHE A 427 -4.50 27.74 11.91
C PHE A 427 -4.71 28.78 10.80
N GLN A 428 -4.41 28.39 9.56
CA GLN A 428 -4.72 29.15 8.36
C GLN A 428 -5.87 28.47 7.62
N GLN A 429 -6.94 29.19 7.32
CA GLN A 429 -7.96 28.70 6.39
C GLN A 429 -7.36 28.59 4.98
N ILE A 430 -7.38 27.39 4.42
CA ILE A 430 -6.85 27.07 3.09
C ILE A 430 -7.91 26.55 2.12
N GLY A 431 -9.12 26.26 2.63
CA GLY A 431 -10.22 25.81 1.80
C GLY A 431 -11.56 25.79 2.53
N GLY A 432 -12.52 25.08 1.96
CA GLY A 432 -13.88 24.99 2.50
C GLY A 432 -14.96 25.19 1.43
N GLY A 433 -16.21 25.15 1.88
CA GLY A 433 -17.42 25.37 1.07
C GLY A 433 -18.66 25.03 1.89
N SER A 434 -19.83 24.88 1.25
CA SER A 434 -21.08 24.66 1.95
C SER A 434 -21.69 23.29 1.64
N PHE A 435 -22.37 22.69 2.61
CA PHE A 435 -23.20 21.49 2.45
C PHE A 435 -24.68 21.87 2.51
N ASN A 436 -25.49 21.23 1.68
CA ASN A 436 -26.95 21.38 1.76
C ASN A 436 -27.55 20.50 2.88
N GLN A 437 -28.87 20.59 3.07
CA GLN A 437 -29.62 19.82 4.07
C GLN A 437 -29.51 18.29 3.95
N PHE A 438 -28.99 17.77 2.84
CA PHE A 438 -28.80 16.34 2.58
C PHE A 438 -27.32 15.91 2.72
N GLY A 439 -26.44 16.79 3.22
CA GLY A 439 -25.01 16.49 3.36
C GLY A 439 -24.25 16.48 2.05
N MET A 440 -24.84 17.02 0.98
CA MET A 440 -24.16 17.11 -0.31
C MET A 440 -23.47 18.45 -0.44
N LYS A 441 -22.22 18.45 -0.91
CA LYS A 441 -21.48 19.68 -1.27
C LYS A 441 -22.31 20.53 -2.23
N ASN A 442 -22.41 21.82 -1.96
CA ASN A 442 -23.17 22.78 -2.75
C ASN A 442 -22.49 24.16 -2.76
N GLY A 443 -22.66 24.92 -3.83
CA GLY A 443 -22.08 26.26 -3.95
C GLY A 443 -20.58 26.26 -4.22
N LYS A 444 -19.89 27.33 -3.84
CA LYS A 444 -18.45 27.51 -4.10
C LYS A 444 -17.62 26.66 -3.13
N TRP A 445 -16.61 25.99 -3.66
CA TRP A 445 -15.69 25.15 -2.89
C TRP A 445 -14.23 25.47 -3.20
N ILE A 446 -13.37 25.22 -2.22
CA ILE A 446 -11.93 25.15 -2.32
C ILE A 446 -11.49 23.82 -1.69
N GLU A 447 -10.96 22.92 -2.50
CA GLU A 447 -10.51 21.59 -2.11
C GLU A 447 -8.98 21.51 -2.10
N ILE A 448 -8.43 20.77 -1.14
CA ILE A 448 -7.01 20.43 -1.12
C ILE A 448 -6.74 19.23 -2.04
N ASN A 449 -5.54 19.16 -2.60
CA ASN A 449 -5.09 17.98 -3.33
C ASN A 449 -4.74 16.83 -2.36
N SER A 450 -4.88 15.56 -2.74
CA SER A 450 -4.50 14.41 -1.90
C SER A 450 -3.01 14.39 -1.54
N ASN A 451 -2.16 15.01 -2.37
CA ASN A 451 -0.73 15.19 -2.11
C ASN A 451 -0.41 16.56 -1.50
N PHE A 452 -1.38 17.17 -0.81
CA PHE A 452 -1.19 18.45 -0.14
C PHE A 452 -0.13 18.32 0.96
N SER A 453 0.93 19.11 0.85
CA SER A 453 1.99 19.17 1.86
C SER A 453 2.53 20.60 1.98
N ILE A 454 3.40 20.86 2.96
CA ILE A 454 3.97 22.21 3.12
C ILE A 454 4.75 22.64 1.88
N ARG A 455 5.31 21.67 1.14
CA ARG A 455 6.04 21.87 -0.12
C ARG A 455 5.14 21.77 -1.36
N ASN A 456 3.90 21.31 -1.19
CA ASN A 456 2.96 21.07 -2.27
C ASN A 456 1.57 21.57 -1.89
N GLN A 457 1.40 22.89 -1.81
CA GLN A 457 0.11 23.50 -1.46
C GLN A 457 -0.71 23.71 -2.74
N ILE A 458 -1.26 22.61 -3.26
CA ILE A 458 -2.15 22.62 -4.43
C ILE A 458 -3.60 22.55 -3.96
N ILE A 459 -4.42 23.47 -4.46
CA ILE A 459 -5.86 23.51 -4.22
C ILE A 459 -6.64 23.53 -5.54
N GLN A 460 -7.92 23.19 -5.47
CA GLN A 460 -8.86 23.32 -6.57
C GLN A 460 -10.03 24.19 -6.11
N THR A 461 -10.49 25.12 -6.94
CA THR A 461 -11.67 25.93 -6.63
C THR A 461 -12.68 25.88 -7.76
N GLY A 462 -13.96 25.79 -7.42
CA GLY A 462 -15.06 25.76 -8.38
C GLY A 462 -16.39 25.67 -7.65
N ASN A 463 -17.43 25.25 -8.36
CA ASN A 463 -18.76 25.09 -7.78
C ASN A 463 -19.19 23.62 -7.71
N TYR A 464 -20.01 23.32 -6.72
CA TYR A 464 -20.76 22.10 -6.57
C TYR A 464 -22.26 22.36 -6.71
N LYS A 465 -22.98 21.37 -7.24
CA LYS A 465 -24.45 21.29 -7.20
C LYS A 465 -24.84 19.86 -6.84
N ASN A 466 -25.50 19.69 -5.69
CA ASN A 466 -25.94 18.39 -5.18
C ASN A 466 -24.82 17.32 -5.19
N GLY A 467 -23.66 17.67 -4.65
CA GLY A 467 -22.52 16.75 -4.52
C GLY A 467 -21.71 16.53 -5.80
N LYS A 468 -22.12 17.13 -6.93
CA LYS A 468 -21.41 17.04 -8.21
C LYS A 468 -20.69 18.34 -8.53
N LYS A 469 -19.43 18.25 -8.97
CA LYS A 469 -18.68 19.42 -9.47
C LYS A 469 -19.38 19.98 -10.71
N CYS A 470 -19.52 21.28 -10.83
CA CYS A 470 -20.14 21.93 -11.98
C CYS A 470 -19.45 23.25 -12.33
N GLY A 471 -19.61 23.70 -13.58
CA GLY A 471 -19.01 24.91 -14.09
C GLY A 471 -17.49 24.84 -14.14
N LYS A 472 -16.85 26.01 -14.08
CA LYS A 472 -15.40 26.15 -14.16
C LYS A 472 -14.74 25.75 -12.84
N TRP A 473 -13.69 24.95 -12.95
CA TRP A 473 -12.82 24.55 -11.85
C TRP A 473 -11.38 24.95 -12.15
N ASP A 474 -10.78 25.75 -11.28
CA ASP A 474 -9.40 26.21 -11.40
C ASP A 474 -8.51 25.41 -10.43
N ARG A 475 -7.33 24.99 -10.90
CA ARG A 475 -6.29 24.37 -10.06
C ARG A 475 -5.22 25.42 -9.79
N LEU A 476 -4.93 25.63 -8.50
CA LEU A 476 -4.01 26.66 -8.05
C LEU A 476 -2.88 26.03 -7.24
N ILE A 477 -1.66 26.56 -7.36
CA ILE A 477 -0.51 26.20 -6.54
C ILE A 477 -0.01 27.43 -5.79
N LYS A 478 0.35 27.27 -4.52
CA LYS A 478 0.95 28.37 -3.76
C LYS A 478 2.41 28.55 -4.18
N ASN A 479 2.72 29.70 -4.75
CA ASN A 479 4.09 30.09 -5.04
C ASN A 479 4.80 30.48 -3.73
N PRO A 480 5.94 29.85 -3.36
CA PRO A 480 6.62 30.18 -2.11
C PRO A 480 7.16 31.61 -2.03
N GLN A 481 7.49 32.22 -3.17
CA GLN A 481 8.06 33.57 -3.22
C GLN A 481 6.98 34.63 -3.00
N SER A 482 5.88 34.55 -3.76
CA SER A 482 4.78 35.51 -3.64
C SER A 482 3.84 35.21 -2.47
N LYS A 483 3.86 33.97 -1.95
CA LYS A 483 2.87 33.41 -1.02
C LYS A 483 1.44 33.39 -1.56
N MET A 484 1.26 33.74 -2.84
CA MET A 484 -0.03 33.78 -3.53
C MET A 484 -0.28 32.46 -4.28
N PHE A 485 -1.56 32.16 -4.51
CA PHE A 485 -1.98 31.03 -5.32
C PHE A 485 -2.01 31.42 -6.80
N GLU A 486 -1.32 30.65 -7.62
CA GLU A 486 -1.22 30.86 -9.07
C GLU A 486 -1.93 29.74 -9.82
N LYS A 487 -2.70 30.10 -10.85
CA LYS A 487 -3.44 29.13 -11.64
C LYS A 487 -2.51 28.34 -12.54
N ILE A 488 -2.51 27.02 -12.37
CA ILE A 488 -1.68 26.09 -13.15
C ILE A 488 -2.49 25.07 -13.94
N GLY A 489 -3.80 24.99 -13.71
CA GLY A 489 -4.67 24.17 -14.52
C GLY A 489 -6.15 24.34 -14.21
N GLY A 490 -6.96 23.36 -14.59
CA GLY A 490 -8.41 23.41 -14.45
C GLY A 490 -9.17 23.07 -15.73
N GLY A 491 -10.49 23.19 -15.68
CA GLY A 491 -11.38 22.95 -16.82
C GLY A 491 -12.84 23.17 -16.45
N GLN A 492 -13.77 22.55 -17.17
CA GLN A 492 -15.20 22.69 -16.95
C GLN A 492 -15.90 21.35 -16.71
N PHE A 493 -16.87 21.36 -15.81
CA PHE A 493 -17.81 20.25 -15.55
C PHE A 493 -19.22 20.68 -15.88
N ASP A 494 -20.01 19.77 -16.46
CA ASP A 494 -21.42 20.03 -16.73
C ASP A 494 -22.25 19.93 -15.43
N VAL A 495 -23.57 20.04 -15.55
CA VAL A 495 -24.50 19.92 -14.41
C VAL A 495 -24.52 18.51 -13.80
N ASN A 496 -24.03 17.51 -14.52
CA ASN A 496 -23.99 16.11 -14.11
C ASN A 496 -22.62 15.70 -13.54
N GLY A 497 -21.66 16.62 -13.43
CA GLY A 497 -20.31 16.31 -12.97
C GLY A 497 -19.41 15.70 -14.03
N ILE A 498 -19.80 15.78 -15.30
CA ILE A 498 -19.04 15.25 -16.42
C ILE A 498 -18.10 16.33 -16.94
N LYS A 499 -16.80 16.01 -17.06
CA LYS A 499 -15.82 16.91 -17.65
C LYS A 499 -16.15 17.19 -19.12
N TYR A 500 -16.05 18.44 -19.53
CA TYR A 500 -16.15 18.85 -20.94
C TYR A 500 -15.24 20.04 -21.25
N GLY A 501 -14.98 20.27 -22.54
CA GLY A 501 -14.20 21.41 -23.03
C GLY A 501 -12.71 21.29 -22.73
N LEU A 502 -12.00 22.42 -22.73
CA LEU A 502 -10.57 22.47 -22.50
C LEU A 502 -10.22 22.18 -21.03
N TRP A 503 -9.24 21.30 -20.84
CA TRP A 503 -8.71 20.90 -19.55
C TRP A 503 -7.19 21.00 -19.53
N VAL A 504 -6.67 21.39 -18.37
CA VAL A 504 -5.26 21.26 -18.00
C VAL A 504 -5.23 20.41 -16.73
N GLU A 505 -4.94 19.14 -16.91
CA GLU A 505 -4.77 18.19 -15.81
C GLU A 505 -3.34 18.25 -15.29
N MET A 506 -3.15 17.86 -14.04
CA MET A 506 -1.85 17.63 -13.46
C MET A 506 -1.68 16.16 -13.18
N ASP A 507 -0.44 15.70 -13.28
CA ASP A 507 -0.01 14.43 -12.73
C ASP A 507 -0.25 14.38 -11.22
N ASP A 508 -0.61 13.22 -10.70
CA ASP A 508 -0.88 13.08 -9.26
C ASP A 508 0.38 13.35 -8.44
N GLU A 509 1.57 13.01 -8.95
CA GLU A 509 2.86 13.28 -8.29
C GLU A 509 3.34 14.74 -8.43
N ALA A 510 2.53 15.60 -9.05
CA ALA A 510 2.90 17.00 -9.26
C ALA A 510 3.21 17.69 -7.94
N ASN A 511 4.38 18.31 -7.91
CA ASN A 511 4.80 19.20 -6.83
C ASN A 511 5.39 20.49 -7.41
N LEU A 512 5.67 21.46 -6.55
CA LEU A 512 6.22 22.76 -6.94
C LEU A 512 7.46 22.66 -7.85
N TYR A 513 8.27 21.61 -7.70
CA TYR A 513 9.53 21.46 -8.42
C TYR A 513 9.46 20.54 -9.66
N ASN A 514 8.34 19.85 -9.82
CA ASN A 514 8.10 18.89 -10.88
C ASN A 514 6.59 18.79 -11.09
N CYS A 515 6.03 19.75 -11.81
CA CYS A 515 4.62 19.71 -12.19
C CYS A 515 4.54 19.36 -13.68
N ILE A 516 4.00 18.18 -13.95
CA ILE A 516 3.66 17.71 -15.28
C ILE A 516 2.17 17.99 -15.48
N THR A 517 1.85 18.66 -16.58
CA THR A 517 0.48 18.98 -16.97
C THR A 517 0.14 18.31 -18.29
N ASN A 518 -1.12 17.89 -18.40
CA ASN A 518 -1.71 17.34 -19.61
C ASN A 518 -2.82 18.28 -20.05
N LYS A 519 -2.62 19.00 -21.15
CA LYS A 519 -3.61 19.94 -21.71
C LYS A 519 -4.30 19.34 -22.92
N GLY A 520 -5.61 19.31 -22.95
CA GLY A 520 -6.40 18.86 -24.10
C GLY A 520 -7.89 19.08 -23.88
N GLU A 521 -8.73 18.38 -24.64
CA GLU A 521 -10.18 18.53 -24.58
C GLU A 521 -10.87 17.27 -24.04
N TYR A 522 -11.96 17.49 -23.31
CA TYR A 522 -12.91 16.47 -22.91
C TYR A 522 -14.22 16.61 -23.69
N LEU A 523 -14.77 15.48 -24.12
CA LEU A 523 -16.11 15.37 -24.69
C LEU A 523 -16.86 14.25 -23.95
N ASN A 524 -17.97 14.60 -23.29
CA ASN A 524 -18.78 13.67 -22.50
C ASN A 524 -17.95 12.83 -21.50
N GLY A 525 -17.02 13.48 -20.79
CA GLY A 525 -16.19 12.85 -19.77
C GLY A 525 -15.02 12.03 -20.31
N LYS A 526 -14.86 11.93 -21.63
CA LYS A 526 -13.75 11.23 -22.29
C LYS A 526 -12.75 12.21 -22.86
N LYS A 527 -11.46 11.89 -22.77
CA LYS A 527 -10.41 12.66 -23.44
C LYS A 527 -10.61 12.58 -24.95
N SER A 528 -10.43 13.69 -25.65
CA SER A 528 -10.62 13.77 -27.10
C SER A 528 -9.62 14.74 -27.72
N GLY A 529 -9.30 14.55 -29.00
CA GLY A 529 -8.48 15.47 -29.76
C GLY A 529 -7.02 15.48 -29.31
N ASN A 530 -6.34 16.59 -29.55
CA ASN A 530 -4.90 16.72 -29.29
C ASN A 530 -4.63 17.03 -27.81
N TRP A 531 -3.73 16.24 -27.21
CA TRP A 531 -3.27 16.41 -25.85
C TRP A 531 -1.77 16.72 -25.83
N ILE A 532 -1.40 17.76 -25.10
CA ILE A 532 -0.04 18.26 -24.95
C ILE A 532 0.41 17.98 -23.52
N ILE A 533 1.55 17.31 -23.39
CA ILE A 533 2.20 17.10 -22.09
C ILE A 533 3.27 18.17 -21.93
N SER A 534 3.17 18.93 -20.85
CA SER A 534 4.10 20.01 -20.52
C SER A 534 4.68 19.82 -19.12
N HIS A 535 5.99 20.00 -18.99
CA HIS A 535 6.67 20.08 -17.70
C HIS A 535 6.97 21.52 -17.38
N THR A 536 6.71 21.92 -16.13
CA THR A 536 7.04 23.26 -15.67
C THR A 536 8.30 23.27 -14.81
N ASP A 537 9.11 24.30 -14.98
CA ASP A 537 10.21 24.59 -14.05
C ASP A 537 9.74 25.38 -12.82
N GLN A 538 10.69 25.77 -11.97
CA GLN A 538 10.45 26.53 -10.73
C GLN A 538 9.84 27.91 -10.97
N ASN A 539 9.93 28.44 -12.19
CA ASN A 539 9.35 29.74 -12.57
C ASN A 539 7.97 29.58 -13.23
N LEU A 540 7.38 28.39 -13.14
CA LEU A 540 6.11 28.04 -13.75
C LEU A 540 6.09 28.17 -15.30
N ILE A 541 7.26 28.02 -15.94
CA ILE A 541 7.37 28.04 -17.41
C ILE A 541 7.13 26.62 -17.97
N PHE A 542 5.99 26.44 -18.63
CA PHE A 542 5.59 25.17 -19.24
C PHE A 542 6.34 24.89 -20.55
N LYS A 543 7.14 23.82 -20.57
CA LYS A 543 7.81 23.31 -21.78
C LYS A 543 7.10 22.05 -22.25
N LYS A 544 6.69 22.01 -23.52
CA LYS A 544 6.14 20.80 -24.14
C LYS A 544 7.20 19.71 -24.15
N ILE A 545 6.87 18.55 -23.59
CA ILE A 545 7.75 17.38 -23.51
C ILE A 545 7.12 16.12 -24.10
N GLY A 546 5.83 16.15 -24.42
CA GLY A 546 5.13 15.01 -25.01
C GLY A 546 3.74 15.37 -25.48
N GLY A 547 2.95 14.35 -25.78
CA GLY A 547 1.58 14.48 -26.26
C GLY A 547 1.19 13.43 -27.29
N GLY A 548 -0.07 13.50 -27.71
CA GLY A 548 -0.66 12.61 -28.71
C GLY A 548 -2.12 12.99 -28.94
N GLN A 549 -2.84 12.13 -29.66
CA GLN A 549 -4.25 12.34 -29.97
C GLN A 549 -5.12 11.28 -29.28
N TYR A 550 -6.30 11.66 -28.82
CA TYR A 550 -7.34 10.72 -28.42
C TYR A 550 -8.46 10.70 -29.45
N ASP A 551 -9.00 9.52 -29.73
CA ASP A 551 -10.20 9.35 -30.54
C ASP A 551 -11.48 9.79 -29.78
N LYS A 552 -12.63 9.72 -30.44
CA LYS A 552 -13.94 10.03 -29.85
C LYS A 552 -14.35 9.11 -28.70
N ASN A 553 -13.71 7.95 -28.57
CA ASN A 553 -14.00 6.96 -27.54
C ASN A 553 -13.10 7.11 -26.31
N GLY A 554 -12.14 8.04 -26.32
CA GLY A 554 -11.17 8.23 -25.25
C GLY A 554 -9.95 7.33 -25.35
N MET A 555 -9.75 6.66 -26.48
CA MET A 555 -8.60 5.80 -26.72
C MET A 555 -7.46 6.60 -27.36
N LYS A 556 -6.22 6.27 -26.98
CA LYS A 556 -5.03 6.86 -27.59
C LYS A 556 -4.99 6.47 -29.07
N ASP A 557 -4.93 7.47 -29.94
CA ASP A 557 -4.86 7.35 -31.39
C ASP A 557 -3.56 7.98 -31.92
N GLY A 558 -2.98 7.36 -32.95
CA GLY A 558 -1.76 7.81 -33.61
C GLY A 558 -0.46 7.72 -32.78
N LYS A 559 0.50 8.58 -33.10
CA LYS A 559 1.82 8.61 -32.45
C LYS A 559 1.74 9.32 -31.09
N TRP A 560 2.09 8.59 -30.04
CA TRP A 560 2.18 9.11 -28.68
C TRP A 560 3.64 9.28 -28.24
N ILE A 561 3.93 10.42 -27.64
CA ILE A 561 5.15 10.64 -26.87
C ILE A 561 4.72 10.69 -25.41
N ASP A 562 4.71 9.53 -24.77
CA ASP A 562 4.49 9.39 -23.33
C ASP A 562 5.80 9.65 -22.57
N ILE A 563 5.67 10.16 -21.36
CA ILE A 563 6.77 10.21 -20.41
C ILE A 563 6.86 8.83 -19.77
N ILE A 564 7.89 8.06 -20.09
CA ILE A 564 8.15 6.76 -19.43
C ILE A 564 8.29 7.02 -17.93
N ASN A 565 7.64 6.21 -17.09
CA ASN A 565 7.70 6.34 -15.63
C ASN A 565 9.13 6.44 -15.08
N ASP A 566 10.09 5.81 -15.74
CA ASP A 566 11.52 5.89 -15.40
C ASP A 566 12.05 7.34 -15.46
N PHE A 567 11.57 8.17 -16.39
CA PHE A 567 11.97 9.58 -16.49
C PHE A 567 11.55 10.38 -15.24
N LYS A 568 10.41 10.03 -14.62
CA LYS A 568 9.97 10.63 -13.35
C LYS A 568 10.91 10.27 -12.20
N GLN A 569 11.35 9.01 -12.13
CA GLN A 569 12.30 8.55 -11.12
C GLN A 569 13.71 9.13 -11.31
N TYR A 570 14.19 9.23 -12.56
CA TYR A 570 15.52 9.77 -12.87
C TYR A 570 15.68 11.25 -12.49
N GLN A 571 14.66 12.10 -12.67
CA GLN A 571 14.75 13.50 -12.24
C GLN A 571 14.82 13.66 -10.72
N ILE A 572 14.09 12.81 -9.96
CA ILE A 572 14.11 12.83 -8.50
C ILE A 572 15.48 12.41 -7.97
N GLN A 573 16.09 11.36 -8.53
CA GLN A 573 17.43 10.90 -8.14
C GLN A 573 18.53 11.93 -8.44
N TYR A 574 18.54 12.55 -9.61
CA TYR A 574 19.56 13.54 -9.97
C TYR A 574 19.48 14.81 -9.12
N LYS A 575 18.28 15.24 -8.69
CA LYS A 575 18.14 16.42 -7.81
C LYS A 575 18.54 16.13 -6.36
N PHE A 576 18.33 14.90 -5.84
CA PHE A 576 18.82 14.52 -4.50
C PHE A 576 20.36 14.52 -4.44
N LEU A 577 21.02 14.18 -5.55
CA LEU A 577 22.47 14.29 -5.70
C LEU A 577 22.93 15.75 -5.86
N GLY A 578 22.10 16.65 -6.38
CA GLY A 578 22.42 18.07 -6.56
C GLY A 578 22.66 18.88 -5.28
N VAL A 579 22.21 18.40 -4.11
CA VAL A 579 22.43 19.04 -2.80
C VAL A 579 23.75 18.59 -2.15
N ILE A 580 24.41 17.58 -2.70
CA ILE A 580 25.76 17.19 -2.30
C ILE A 580 26.67 17.38 -3.51
N LYS A 581 27.50 18.43 -3.53
CA LYS A 581 28.62 18.57 -4.48
C LYS A 581 29.67 17.47 -4.22
N LYS A 582 29.34 16.22 -4.56
CA LYS A 582 30.24 15.08 -4.64
C LYS A 582 30.56 14.87 -6.11
N PHE A 583 31.81 15.17 -6.47
CA PHE A 583 32.31 14.82 -7.78
C PHE A 583 32.64 13.32 -7.78
N ILE A 584 32.14 12.60 -8.78
CA ILE A 584 32.67 11.29 -9.15
C ILE A 584 33.96 11.58 -9.91
N VAL A 585 35.09 11.26 -9.29
CA VAL A 585 36.39 11.30 -9.95
C VAL A 585 36.62 9.91 -10.54
N VAL A 586 36.74 9.86 -11.85
CA VAL A 586 37.11 8.65 -12.59
C VAL A 586 38.60 8.75 -12.87
N TYR A 587 39.37 7.77 -12.43
CA TYR A 587 40.75 7.60 -12.85
C TYR A 587 40.95 6.20 -13.41
N ILE A 588 41.69 6.15 -14.52
CA ILE A 588 42.14 4.91 -15.14
C ILE A 588 43.52 4.63 -14.55
N ASN A 589 43.68 3.49 -13.87
CA ASN A 589 44.99 3.12 -13.33
C ASN A 589 45.92 2.66 -14.47
N LYS A 590 47.20 2.43 -14.14
CA LYS A 590 48.21 2.00 -15.13
C LYS A 590 47.90 0.67 -15.82
N ASP A 591 46.98 -0.11 -15.26
CA ASP A 591 46.53 -1.41 -15.77
C ASP A 591 45.21 -1.29 -16.57
N GLN A 592 44.82 -0.06 -16.97
CA GLN A 592 43.58 0.26 -17.68
C GLN A 592 42.28 -0.06 -16.93
N ASN A 593 42.34 -0.26 -15.61
CA ASN A 593 41.14 -0.46 -14.80
C ASN A 593 40.51 0.90 -14.47
N VAL A 594 39.21 1.01 -14.73
CA VAL A 594 38.41 2.19 -14.35
C VAL A 594 38.07 2.09 -12.87
N VAL A 595 38.55 3.05 -12.07
CA VAL A 595 38.27 3.13 -10.63
C VAL A 595 37.43 4.38 -10.35
N PHE A 596 36.30 4.19 -9.67
CA PHE A 596 35.40 5.28 -9.28
C PHE A 596 35.72 5.73 -7.84
N GLY A 597 35.99 7.02 -7.65
CA GLY A 597 36.15 7.63 -6.34
C GLY A 597 35.16 8.77 -6.11
N MET A 598 34.64 8.92 -4.89
CA MET A 598 33.85 10.09 -4.49
C MET A 598 34.71 11.08 -3.72
N LYS A 599 34.79 12.33 -4.19
CA LYS A 599 35.49 13.43 -3.49
C LYS A 599 34.48 14.39 -2.85
N ASN A 600 34.59 14.61 -1.54
CA ASN A 600 33.76 15.55 -0.79
C ASN A 600 34.52 16.88 -0.62
N LEU A 601 33.97 17.99 -1.13
CA LEU A 601 34.66 19.29 -1.20
C LEU A 601 34.91 19.98 0.15
N GLN A 602 34.21 19.58 1.22
CA GLN A 602 34.35 20.23 2.53
C GLN A 602 35.48 19.67 3.40
N ASN A 603 36.19 18.62 2.98
CA ASN A 603 37.33 18.09 3.72
C ASN A 603 38.52 17.85 2.76
N LYS A 604 39.62 18.59 2.95
CA LYS A 604 40.87 18.46 2.15
C LYS A 604 41.60 17.12 2.31
N LYS A 605 41.08 16.17 3.11
CA LYS A 605 41.65 14.82 3.27
C LYS A 605 40.94 13.81 2.37
N LEU A 606 41.66 13.29 1.38
CA LEU A 606 41.31 12.07 0.65
C LEU A 606 41.31 10.89 1.64
N THR A 607 40.15 10.36 1.97
CA THR A 607 40.05 9.05 2.63
C THR A 607 39.92 7.99 1.54
N LYS A 608 40.99 7.19 1.38
CA LYS A 608 41.01 6.04 0.48
C LYS A 608 40.19 4.92 1.15
N ARG A 609 38.90 4.85 0.85
CA ARG A 609 38.06 3.68 1.19
C ARG A 609 37.64 3.01 -0.11
N SER A 610 38.20 1.84 -0.37
CA SER A 610 37.77 0.93 -1.43
C SER A 610 36.44 0.31 -1.04
N TYR A 611 35.35 0.76 -1.66
CA TYR A 611 34.09 0.02 -1.68
C TYR A 611 34.10 -0.89 -2.89
N ILE A 612 34.08 -2.20 -2.68
CA ILE A 612 33.82 -3.19 -3.73
C ILE A 612 32.31 -3.16 -4.00
N ILE A 613 31.88 -2.27 -4.90
CA ILE A 613 30.52 -2.26 -5.46
C ILE A 613 30.50 -3.30 -6.58
N GLN A 614 30.48 -4.58 -6.20
CA GLN A 614 30.41 -5.69 -7.17
C GLN A 614 29.03 -6.36 -7.18
N LYS A 615 28.12 -5.99 -6.26
CA LYS A 615 26.85 -6.69 -6.07
C LYS A 615 25.65 -6.07 -6.81
N ASP A 616 25.70 -4.78 -7.13
CA ASP A 616 24.54 -4.07 -7.72
C ASP A 616 24.62 -3.87 -9.25
N LEU A 617 25.72 -4.29 -9.89
CA LEU A 617 25.88 -4.20 -11.36
C LEU A 617 25.30 -5.40 -12.13
N ASN A 618 24.88 -6.46 -11.45
CA ASN A 618 24.22 -7.61 -12.10
C ASN A 618 22.81 -7.29 -12.62
N LEU A 619 22.26 -6.10 -12.31
CA LEU A 619 21.00 -5.61 -12.86
C LEU A 619 21.11 -5.04 -14.29
N PHE A 620 22.33 -4.94 -14.85
CA PHE A 620 22.57 -4.28 -16.15
C PHE A 620 23.24 -5.19 -17.21
N LYS A 621 23.19 -6.52 -17.06
CA LYS A 621 23.47 -7.41 -18.19
C LYS A 621 22.28 -7.43 -19.15
N ASN A 622 22.17 -6.38 -19.96
CA ASN A 622 21.34 -6.36 -21.15
C ASN A 622 22.30 -6.20 -22.33
N ASP A 623 22.47 -7.25 -23.14
CA ASP A 623 23.49 -7.36 -24.22
C ASP A 623 23.31 -6.36 -25.38
N LYS A 624 22.46 -5.33 -25.21
CA LYS A 624 22.05 -4.39 -26.26
C LYS A 624 22.60 -2.96 -26.08
N ILE A 625 23.34 -2.68 -25.01
CA ILE A 625 23.94 -1.35 -24.78
C ILE A 625 25.44 -1.43 -25.05
N LYS A 626 25.89 -0.82 -26.16
CA LYS A 626 27.30 -0.64 -26.48
C LYS A 626 27.74 0.76 -26.03
N TYR A 627 28.85 0.83 -25.31
CA TYR A 627 29.49 2.08 -24.89
C TYR A 627 30.77 2.31 -25.72
N GLN A 628 30.94 3.54 -26.21
CA GLN A 628 32.16 4.01 -26.85
C GLN A 628 32.59 5.32 -26.19
N ILE A 629 33.87 5.39 -25.81
CA ILE A 629 34.48 6.58 -25.21
C ILE A 629 35.50 7.10 -26.22
N HIS A 630 35.31 8.33 -26.68
CA HIS A 630 36.26 9.01 -27.56
C HIS A 630 37.06 10.04 -26.77
N PHE A 631 38.38 9.99 -26.90
CA PHE A 631 39.30 10.97 -26.34
C PHE A 631 39.78 11.89 -27.47
N LEU A 632 39.41 13.17 -27.41
CA LEU A 632 39.97 14.21 -28.28
C LEU A 632 40.65 15.22 -27.37
N SER A 633 41.98 15.13 -27.29
CA SER A 633 43.04 15.96 -26.64
C SER A 633 42.75 16.87 -25.43
N THR A 634 41.53 17.38 -25.21
CA THR A 634 41.11 18.13 -24.01
C THR A 634 39.63 17.92 -23.62
N GLU A 635 38.87 17.09 -24.33
CA GLU A 635 37.45 16.84 -24.05
C GLU A 635 37.14 15.32 -24.00
N CYS A 636 36.31 14.92 -23.03
CA CYS A 636 35.80 13.56 -22.92
C CYS A 636 34.33 13.53 -23.35
N ILE A 637 34.01 12.77 -24.40
CA ILE A 637 32.65 12.60 -24.88
C ILE A 637 32.21 11.17 -24.56
N LEU A 638 31.20 11.03 -23.70
CA LEU A 638 30.54 9.77 -23.43
C LEU A 638 29.34 9.63 -24.37
N GLN A 639 29.38 8.66 -25.26
CA GLN A 639 28.31 8.42 -26.24
C GLN A 639 27.60 7.11 -25.93
N PHE A 640 26.27 7.16 -25.83
CA PHE A 640 25.41 6.00 -25.64
C PHE A 640 24.70 5.68 -26.95
N SER A 641 24.69 4.41 -27.35
CA SER A 641 23.93 3.94 -28.51
C SER A 641 23.01 2.79 -28.10
N LEU A 642 21.75 2.87 -28.53
CA LEU A 642 20.69 1.90 -28.25
C LEU A 642 20.19 1.36 -29.58
N SER A 643 20.85 0.30 -30.08
CA SER A 643 20.64 -0.28 -31.41
C SER A 643 20.77 0.74 -32.57
N GLU A 644 20.88 0.27 -33.81
CA GLU A 644 21.27 1.07 -34.99
C GLU A 644 20.31 2.23 -35.37
N LYS A 645 19.25 2.50 -34.59
CA LYS A 645 18.19 3.47 -34.93
C LYS A 645 18.07 4.70 -34.04
N TYR A 646 18.83 4.82 -32.95
CA TYR A 646 18.72 6.00 -32.06
C TYR A 646 20.07 6.53 -31.59
N GLN A 647 20.38 7.78 -31.95
CA GLN A 647 21.48 8.57 -31.38
C GLN A 647 20.91 9.62 -30.43
N PHE A 648 21.45 9.66 -29.20
CA PHE A 648 21.21 10.76 -28.26
C PHE A 648 22.52 11.49 -28.00
N THR A 649 22.52 12.81 -28.17
CA THR A 649 23.67 13.68 -27.88
C THR A 649 23.37 14.50 -26.63
N TYR A 650 24.20 14.38 -25.59
CA TYR A 650 24.06 15.16 -24.35
C TYR A 650 24.78 16.52 -24.46
N PRO A 651 24.41 17.52 -23.64
CA PRO A 651 25.11 18.81 -23.63
C PRO A 651 26.57 18.65 -23.21
N LYS A 652 27.45 19.37 -23.90
CA LYS A 652 28.90 19.39 -23.68
C LYS A 652 29.22 19.91 -22.27
N PHE A 653 29.95 19.13 -21.49
CA PHE A 653 30.56 19.61 -20.24
C PHE A 653 31.98 20.07 -20.52
N LYS A 654 32.26 21.34 -20.26
CA LYS A 654 33.61 21.90 -20.36
C LYS A 654 34.34 21.58 -19.06
N LEU A 655 35.27 20.63 -19.10
CA LEU A 655 36.18 20.37 -17.98
C LEU A 655 37.33 21.39 -18.08
N GLN A 656 37.49 22.23 -17.07
CA GLN A 656 38.67 23.08 -16.94
C GLN A 656 39.67 22.29 -16.08
N ILE A 657 40.81 21.91 -16.68
CA ILE A 657 41.89 21.13 -16.04
C ILE A 657 42.58 21.99 -14.97
#